data_AF-A0A9P6H0M7-F1
#
_entry.id   AF-A0A9P6H0M7-F1
#
_cell.length_a   1.000
_cell.length_b   1.000
_cell.length_c   1.000
_cell.angle_alpha   90.00
_cell.angle_beta   90.00
_cell.angle_gamma   90.00
#
_symmetry.space_group_name_H-M   'P 1'
#
loop_
_entity.id
_entity.type
_entity.pdbx_description
1 polymer ?
#
loop_
_entity_poly.entity_id
_entity_poly.type
_entity_poly.pdbx_seq_one_letter_code
_entity_poly.pdbx_strand_id
1 'polypeptide(L)'
;MLKFLGLLSIASGLSIDKEKVAVGIDLGTTFSCVGIYRPTTHEVTFLEFRDKTFIFPSVAYYNEVFDEEHKQNKGVYETGWDIYNNESIDTESGRYFYGFKRAMGLSSTSDISKANNFTDSVTYKVSQTMKDGKNLQIFFPVLDPNNNQINKTSPEELSSLILKALKAKIEEFYDIQSLVITVPAYFTDSQISATKEAAAMAGLVQPQIEREPVAAAYSYQVKKGDAETEDGECVMVFDLGGGTFDVSVLQTQQGGLFVEKNGGDNYLGGENVNDNLTNYFAKIIKETKQVDVFANKNLKLRLRQFVEKFKIALCDKINSNGDSYTDNFYLDSNTPISFSMNKSLFDELNKIFYQRIKKVLFCEDYGIFRKEKGYKANDDPVDISEIKKVILVGGSTRIKKVREDLATWFPHAEIYDKVDADKVVAEGAALLSAKKANLLADHQDVHLVDVAPLNVGICTDKDNFEPILKKDTPIPGQASKEFTTSHDGQTNLRIQIAQGFRALFSENQKLGECILEIPPGQRRGEPRIEVTIKVAADGAIDMYAEDLVTKKHAKLEFKADQTRVDDAKYQQLLKEAKENEKADQELREKFNAQKALDETLHHTKKRLDGLSEDDKITVEALINGVQKWMDSNEKTATKMDYEEKLASFKESVEGILEKKVEKEAEVPKPEEERKETGRDEL
;
A
#
# COMPACT_ATOMS: atom_id res chain seq x y z
N MET A 1 34.73 -31.48 -50.51
CA MET A 1 33.53 -31.83 -49.72
C MET A 1 33.79 -33.00 -48.75
N LEU A 2 34.96 -33.09 -48.10
CA LEU A 2 35.25 -34.15 -47.10
C LEU A 2 36.21 -33.70 -45.97
N LYS A 3 36.34 -32.38 -45.73
CA LYS A 3 37.12 -31.81 -44.60
C LYS A 3 36.29 -30.89 -43.69
N PHE A 4 34.98 -30.79 -43.90
CA PHE A 4 34.09 -29.95 -43.09
C PHE A 4 33.27 -30.72 -42.04
N LEU A 5 33.36 -32.06 -42.02
CA LEU A 5 32.62 -32.92 -41.08
C LEU A 5 33.40 -33.25 -39.79
N GLY A 6 34.66 -32.82 -39.66
CA GLY A 6 35.49 -33.07 -38.47
C GLY A 6 35.36 -32.05 -37.34
N LEU A 7 34.62 -30.96 -37.54
CA LEU A 7 34.44 -29.88 -36.55
C LEU A 7 33.02 -29.81 -35.94
N LEU A 8 32.06 -30.60 -36.44
CA LEU A 8 30.70 -30.66 -35.89
C LEU A 8 30.46 -31.79 -34.87
N SER A 9 31.48 -32.58 -34.53
CA SER A 9 31.35 -33.70 -33.57
C SER A 9 31.96 -33.41 -32.18
N ILE A 10 32.38 -32.18 -31.89
CA ILE A 10 32.88 -31.77 -30.55
C ILE A 10 31.87 -30.82 -29.85
N ALA A 11 30.76 -30.47 -30.48
CA ALA A 11 29.77 -29.55 -29.93
C ALA A 11 28.65 -30.21 -29.11
N SER A 12 28.77 -31.48 -28.74
CA SER A 12 27.79 -32.23 -27.94
C SER A 12 28.38 -32.66 -26.59
N GLY A 13 28.89 -31.71 -25.81
CA GLY A 13 29.46 -32.03 -24.49
C GLY A 13 30.04 -30.90 -23.65
N LEU A 14 30.17 -29.68 -24.16
CA LEU A 14 30.56 -28.52 -23.35
C LEU A 14 29.29 -27.77 -22.93
N SER A 15 28.63 -28.26 -21.87
CA SER A 15 27.81 -27.39 -21.02
C SER A 15 28.74 -26.33 -20.46
N ILE A 16 28.71 -25.12 -21.01
CA ILE A 16 29.26 -23.97 -20.30
C ILE A 16 28.33 -23.80 -19.10
N ASP A 17 28.81 -24.11 -17.90
CA ASP A 17 28.07 -23.84 -16.67
C ASP A 17 27.75 -22.35 -16.65
N LYS A 18 26.46 -22.03 -16.79
CA LYS A 18 25.98 -20.65 -16.72
C LYS A 18 26.15 -20.16 -15.29
N GLU A 19 26.49 -18.88 -15.15
CA GLU A 19 26.53 -18.27 -13.83
C GLU A 19 25.14 -18.32 -13.21
N LYS A 20 25.07 -18.79 -11.96
CA LYS A 20 23.85 -18.76 -11.16
C LYS A 20 23.66 -17.36 -10.60
N VAL A 21 22.54 -16.74 -10.92
CA VAL A 21 22.26 -15.34 -10.61
C VAL A 21 20.96 -15.19 -9.83
N ALA A 22 20.87 -14.10 -9.07
CA ALA A 22 19.62 -13.65 -8.47
C ALA A 22 18.96 -12.62 -9.39
N VAL A 23 17.69 -12.84 -9.71
CA VAL A 23 16.95 -12.05 -10.69
C VAL A 23 15.89 -11.20 -10.00
N GLY A 24 15.77 -9.94 -10.42
CA GLY A 24 14.64 -9.06 -10.12
C GLY A 24 13.90 -8.71 -11.40
N ILE A 25 12.59 -8.96 -11.46
CA ILE A 25 11.74 -8.59 -12.59
C ILE A 25 10.79 -7.48 -12.14
N ASP A 26 10.95 -6.30 -12.74
CA ASP A 26 9.91 -5.28 -12.74
C ASP A 26 8.91 -5.59 -13.85
N LEU A 27 7.76 -6.17 -13.49
CA LEU A 27 6.70 -6.51 -14.45
C LEU A 27 5.78 -5.30 -14.63
N GLY A 28 6.15 -4.28 -15.39
CA GLY A 28 5.37 -3.06 -15.49
C GLY A 28 4.17 -3.12 -16.46
N THR A 29 3.26 -2.15 -16.31
CA THR A 29 2.02 -2.04 -17.12
C THR A 29 2.31 -1.81 -18.61
N THR A 30 3.32 -1.00 -18.92
CA THR A 30 3.69 -0.61 -20.30
C THR A 30 5.00 -1.26 -20.70
N PHE A 31 5.98 -1.26 -19.80
CA PHE A 31 7.29 -1.84 -20.01
C PHE A 31 7.68 -2.66 -18.79
N SER A 32 8.42 -3.74 -19.00
CA SER A 32 9.05 -4.55 -17.96
C SER A 32 10.57 -4.37 -17.99
N CYS A 33 11.24 -4.50 -16.86
CA CYS A 33 12.70 -4.43 -16.74
C CYS A 33 13.23 -5.63 -15.94
N VAL A 34 14.45 -6.06 -16.23
CA VAL A 34 15.08 -7.20 -15.52
C VAL A 34 16.45 -6.79 -14.99
N GLY A 35 16.60 -6.84 -13.67
CA GLY A 35 17.87 -6.73 -12.95
C GLY A 35 18.45 -8.12 -12.68
N ILE A 36 19.76 -8.24 -12.84
CA ILE A 36 20.52 -9.48 -12.67
C ILE A 36 21.65 -9.18 -11.69
N TYR A 37 21.51 -9.64 -10.46
CA TYR A 37 22.59 -9.60 -9.48
C TYR A 37 23.54 -10.76 -9.74
N ARG A 38 24.81 -10.43 -9.99
CA ARG A 38 25.86 -11.39 -10.30
C ARG A 38 26.73 -11.63 -9.07
N PRO A 39 26.66 -12.80 -8.42
CA PRO A 39 27.45 -13.08 -7.22
C PRO A 39 28.97 -12.99 -7.44
N THR A 40 29.42 -13.14 -8.69
CA THR A 40 30.84 -13.03 -9.03
C THR A 40 31.37 -11.60 -8.99
N THR A 41 30.52 -10.60 -9.23
CA THR A 41 30.91 -9.18 -9.24
C THR A 41 30.29 -8.37 -8.10
N HIS A 42 29.28 -8.91 -7.42
CA HIS A 42 28.44 -8.20 -6.45
C HIS A 42 27.74 -6.96 -7.03
N GLU A 43 27.48 -6.96 -8.33
CA GLU A 43 26.82 -5.87 -9.04
C GLU A 43 25.50 -6.32 -9.65
N VAL A 44 24.56 -5.38 -9.75
CA VAL A 44 23.37 -5.55 -10.58
C VAL A 44 23.66 -5.06 -11.99
N THR A 45 23.46 -5.96 -12.95
CA THR A 45 23.42 -5.64 -14.38
C THR A 45 21.98 -5.72 -14.88
N PHE A 46 21.70 -5.19 -16.07
CA PHE A 46 20.35 -5.20 -16.63
C PHE A 46 20.30 -6.02 -17.90
N LEU A 47 19.21 -6.75 -18.11
CA LEU A 47 19.01 -7.51 -19.32
C LEU A 47 18.85 -6.56 -20.52
N GLU A 48 19.72 -6.71 -21.51
CA GLU A 48 19.68 -5.92 -22.72
C GLU A 48 18.77 -6.58 -23.76
N PHE A 49 17.86 -5.79 -24.34
CA PHE A 49 16.97 -6.18 -25.42
C PHE A 49 17.42 -5.51 -26.73
N ARG A 50 16.46 -5.20 -27.61
CA ARG A 50 16.74 -4.60 -28.93
C ARG A 50 17.30 -3.19 -28.77
N ASP A 51 18.25 -2.83 -29.63
CA ASP A 51 18.85 -1.48 -29.73
C ASP A 51 19.42 -0.93 -28.40
N LYS A 52 20.01 -1.80 -27.57
CA LYS A 52 20.57 -1.47 -26.25
C LYS A 52 19.55 -0.92 -25.25
N THR A 53 18.27 -1.26 -25.43
CA THR A 53 17.22 -0.93 -24.47
C THR A 53 17.20 -1.93 -23.32
N PHE A 54 16.93 -1.46 -22.11
CA PHE A 54 16.83 -2.28 -20.89
C PHE A 54 15.38 -2.56 -20.47
N ILE A 55 14.45 -2.22 -21.35
CA ILE A 55 13.01 -2.34 -21.13
C ILE A 55 12.39 -3.21 -22.23
N PHE A 56 11.38 -3.98 -21.85
CA PHE A 56 10.64 -4.88 -22.71
C PHE A 56 9.16 -4.50 -22.75
N PRO A 57 8.56 -4.22 -23.93
CA PRO A 57 7.16 -3.83 -24.01
C PRO A 57 6.19 -4.91 -23.50
N SER A 58 5.29 -4.53 -22.60
CA SER A 58 4.23 -5.38 -22.05
C SER A 58 3.01 -5.40 -22.96
N VAL A 59 3.19 -5.88 -24.19
CA VAL A 59 2.15 -6.01 -25.22
C VAL A 59 2.09 -7.42 -25.78
N ALA A 60 0.91 -7.86 -26.22
CA ALA A 60 0.74 -9.15 -26.85
C ALA A 60 -0.13 -9.04 -28.09
N TYR A 61 0.17 -9.84 -29.11
CA TYR A 61 -0.63 -9.93 -30.33
C TYR A 61 -1.03 -11.38 -30.59
N TYR A 62 -2.31 -11.61 -30.86
CA TYR A 62 -2.79 -12.91 -31.31
C TYR A 62 -2.74 -13.01 -32.82
N ASN A 63 -1.97 -13.98 -33.31
CA ASN A 63 -1.84 -14.28 -34.72
C ASN A 63 -2.39 -15.70 -35.02
N GLU A 64 -2.81 -15.94 -36.25
CA GLU A 64 -3.22 -17.26 -36.73
C GLU A 64 -2.18 -17.75 -37.74
N VAL A 65 -1.43 -18.78 -37.37
CA VAL A 65 -0.39 -19.37 -38.21
C VAL A 65 -0.89 -20.72 -38.74
N PHE A 66 -0.65 -21.02 -40.01
CA PHE A 66 -1.01 -22.32 -40.57
C PHE A 66 -0.06 -23.40 -40.02
N ASP A 67 -0.63 -24.37 -39.30
CA ASP A 67 0.07 -25.55 -38.82
C ASP A 67 0.09 -26.59 -39.95
N GLU A 68 1.22 -26.68 -40.65
CA GLU A 68 1.42 -27.61 -41.78
C GLU A 68 1.27 -29.09 -41.36
N GLU A 69 1.62 -29.42 -40.11
CA GLU A 69 1.54 -30.80 -39.60
C GLU A 69 0.08 -31.23 -39.40
N HIS A 70 -0.73 -30.34 -38.84
CA HIS A 70 -2.14 -30.61 -38.54
C HIS A 70 -3.11 -30.08 -39.61
N LYS A 71 -2.60 -29.43 -40.66
CA LYS A 71 -3.35 -28.79 -41.76
C LYS A 71 -4.47 -27.87 -41.28
N GLN A 72 -4.22 -27.09 -40.23
CA GLN A 72 -5.20 -26.19 -39.63
C GLN A 72 -4.54 -24.89 -39.16
N ASN A 73 -5.31 -23.80 -39.09
CA ASN A 73 -4.82 -22.58 -38.46
C ASN A 73 -4.72 -22.78 -36.94
N LYS A 74 -3.59 -22.36 -36.36
CA LYS A 74 -3.33 -22.37 -34.94
C LYS A 74 -3.10 -20.96 -34.44
N GLY A 75 -3.76 -20.61 -33.35
CA GLY A 75 -3.52 -19.38 -32.62
C GLY A 75 -2.16 -19.36 -31.95
N VAL A 76 -1.38 -18.30 -32.18
CA VAL A 76 -0.09 -18.07 -31.53
C VAL A 76 -0.09 -16.65 -30.97
N TYR A 77 0.42 -16.49 -29.76
CA TYR A 77 0.64 -15.18 -29.18
C TYR A 77 2.10 -14.75 -29.37
N GLU A 78 2.28 -13.51 -29.81
CA GLU A 78 3.58 -12.86 -30.02
C GLU A 78 3.69 -11.66 -29.07
N THR A 79 4.90 -11.26 -28.66
CA THR A 79 5.13 -10.17 -27.70
C THR A 79 6.45 -9.45 -27.94
N GLY A 80 6.67 -8.31 -27.27
CA GLY A 80 7.92 -7.55 -27.29
C GLY A 80 7.98 -6.47 -28.36
N TRP A 81 9.20 -6.00 -28.63
CA TRP A 81 9.47 -4.84 -29.49
C TRP A 81 8.98 -5.00 -30.94
N ASP A 82 9.01 -6.21 -31.48
CA ASP A 82 8.54 -6.46 -32.85
C ASP A 82 7.04 -6.24 -32.97
N ILE A 83 6.28 -6.60 -31.92
CA ILE A 83 4.84 -6.35 -31.85
C ILE A 83 4.55 -4.89 -31.52
N TYR A 84 5.27 -4.30 -30.57
CA TYR A 84 5.07 -2.91 -30.17
C TYR A 84 5.25 -1.90 -31.32
N ASN A 85 6.23 -2.15 -32.21
CA ASN A 85 6.57 -1.25 -33.32
C ASN A 85 5.85 -1.59 -34.64
N ASN A 86 5.03 -2.65 -34.69
CA ASN A 86 4.43 -3.07 -35.95
C ASN A 86 3.19 -2.23 -36.29
N GLU A 87 3.35 -1.34 -37.26
CA GLU A 87 2.31 -0.44 -37.78
C GLU A 87 1.26 -1.15 -38.65
N SER A 88 1.51 -2.41 -39.04
CA SER A 88 0.62 -3.23 -39.88
C SER A 88 -0.26 -4.21 -39.07
N ILE A 89 -0.25 -4.10 -37.73
CA ILE A 89 -1.07 -4.95 -36.87
C ILE A 89 -2.57 -4.72 -37.16
N ASP A 90 -3.29 -5.81 -37.39
CA ASP A 90 -4.75 -5.78 -37.40
C ASP A 90 -5.29 -5.57 -35.98
N THR A 91 -5.91 -4.43 -35.79
CA THR A 91 -6.48 -3.98 -34.52
C THR A 91 -8.01 -4.08 -34.48
N GLU A 92 -8.66 -4.28 -35.63
CA GLU A 92 -10.13 -4.31 -35.72
C GLU A 92 -10.68 -5.58 -35.06
N SER A 93 -9.92 -6.67 -35.17
CA SER A 93 -10.20 -8.00 -34.59
C SER A 93 -9.99 -8.10 -33.07
N GLY A 94 -9.51 -7.05 -32.40
CA GLY A 94 -9.26 -7.09 -30.95
C GLY A 94 -8.12 -8.05 -30.56
N ARG A 95 -7.16 -8.27 -31.48
CA ARG A 95 -6.03 -9.20 -31.31
C ARG A 95 -4.80 -8.57 -30.65
N TYR A 96 -4.75 -7.25 -30.52
CA TYR A 96 -3.65 -6.52 -29.89
C TYR A 96 -4.00 -6.12 -28.45
N PHE A 97 -3.24 -6.65 -27.50
CA PHE A 97 -3.45 -6.49 -26.07
C PHE A 97 -2.35 -5.66 -25.42
N TYR A 98 -2.74 -4.71 -24.57
CA TYR A 98 -1.86 -3.84 -23.80
C TYR A 98 -2.55 -3.44 -22.49
N GLY A 99 -1.78 -3.00 -21.50
CA GLY A 99 -2.30 -2.50 -20.22
C GLY A 99 -2.95 -3.56 -19.32
N PHE A 100 -2.89 -4.85 -19.70
CA PHE A 100 -3.60 -5.95 -19.04
C PHE A 100 -3.17 -6.18 -17.58
N LYS A 101 -1.99 -5.70 -17.14
CA LYS A 101 -1.61 -5.68 -15.71
C LYS A 101 -2.67 -5.00 -14.82
N ARG A 102 -3.38 -4.00 -15.33
CA ARG A 102 -4.46 -3.29 -14.59
C ARG A 102 -5.69 -4.15 -14.33
N ALA A 103 -5.87 -5.24 -15.06
CA ALA A 103 -6.99 -6.17 -14.89
C ALA A 103 -6.62 -7.43 -14.10
N MET A 104 -5.32 -7.66 -13.83
CA MET A 104 -4.87 -8.84 -13.10
C MET A 104 -5.49 -8.90 -11.70
N GLY A 105 -6.03 -10.07 -11.36
CA GLY A 105 -6.57 -10.35 -10.02
C GLY A 105 -7.78 -9.52 -9.59
N LEU A 106 -8.43 -8.79 -10.51
CA LEU A 106 -9.73 -8.16 -10.25
C LEU A 106 -10.80 -9.25 -10.21
N SER A 107 -11.23 -9.62 -9.01
CA SER A 107 -12.05 -10.82 -8.80
C SER A 107 -13.30 -10.59 -7.94
N SER A 108 -13.53 -9.38 -7.44
CA SER A 108 -14.63 -9.08 -6.53
C SER A 108 -15.68 -8.15 -7.14
N THR A 109 -16.89 -8.12 -6.57
CA THR A 109 -17.92 -7.13 -6.94
C THR A 109 -17.46 -5.69 -6.72
N SER A 110 -16.62 -5.43 -5.71
CA SER A 110 -16.02 -4.11 -5.48
C SER A 110 -15.05 -3.67 -6.58
N ASP A 111 -14.61 -4.58 -7.45
CA ASP A 111 -13.73 -4.28 -8.57
C ASP A 111 -14.47 -4.01 -9.89
N ILE A 112 -15.81 -4.05 -9.92
CA ILE A 112 -16.58 -3.80 -11.16
C ILE A 112 -16.29 -2.40 -11.72
N SER A 113 -16.21 -1.38 -10.87
CA SER A 113 -15.88 -0.02 -11.31
C SER A 113 -14.47 0.05 -11.92
N LYS A 114 -13.51 -0.63 -11.30
CA LYS A 114 -12.13 -0.79 -11.79
C LYS A 114 -12.09 -1.50 -13.15
N ALA A 115 -12.84 -2.58 -13.30
CA ALA A 115 -12.96 -3.34 -14.54
C ALA A 115 -13.59 -2.51 -15.68
N ASN A 116 -14.60 -1.68 -15.35
CA ASN A 116 -15.21 -0.76 -16.31
C ASN A 116 -14.22 0.33 -16.74
N ASN A 117 -13.53 0.97 -15.79
CA ASN A 117 -12.50 1.97 -16.11
C ASN A 117 -11.39 1.38 -16.99
N PHE A 118 -10.99 0.13 -16.72
CA PHE A 118 -10.04 -0.58 -17.56
C PHE A 118 -10.59 -0.82 -18.98
N THR A 119 -11.84 -1.26 -19.09
CA THR A 119 -12.53 -1.50 -20.37
C THR A 119 -12.50 -0.24 -21.24
N ASP A 120 -12.75 0.93 -20.65
CA ASP A 120 -12.75 2.22 -21.36
C ASP A 120 -11.34 2.67 -21.79
N SER A 121 -10.29 2.17 -21.11
CA SER A 121 -8.89 2.53 -21.38
C SER A 121 -8.24 1.74 -22.51
N VAL A 122 -8.87 0.67 -23.00
CA VAL A 122 -8.30 -0.24 -24.01
C VAL A 122 -9.10 -0.26 -25.32
N THR A 123 -8.49 -0.69 -26.42
CA THR A 123 -9.16 -0.80 -27.73
C THR A 123 -9.72 -2.19 -28.03
N TYR A 124 -9.32 -3.22 -27.27
CA TYR A 124 -9.83 -4.59 -27.39
C TYR A 124 -11.04 -4.82 -26.49
N LYS A 125 -11.82 -5.86 -26.79
CA LYS A 125 -13.01 -6.19 -26.01
C LYS A 125 -12.60 -6.77 -24.66
N VAL A 126 -13.20 -6.25 -23.59
CA VAL A 126 -13.11 -6.82 -22.24
C VAL A 126 -14.45 -7.43 -21.90
N SER A 127 -14.45 -8.68 -21.43
CA SER A 127 -15.67 -9.38 -21.00
C SER A 127 -15.59 -9.67 -19.50
N GLN A 128 -16.71 -9.42 -18.83
CA GLN A 128 -16.87 -9.54 -17.40
C GLN A 128 -18.02 -10.51 -17.13
N THR A 129 -17.79 -11.53 -16.32
CA THR A 129 -18.82 -12.50 -15.92
C THR A 129 -18.78 -12.75 -14.42
N MET A 130 -19.94 -12.82 -13.79
CA MET A 130 -20.05 -13.20 -12.38
C MET A 130 -20.12 -14.72 -12.26
N LYS A 131 -19.06 -15.34 -11.74
CA LYS A 131 -19.04 -16.75 -11.36
C LYS A 131 -19.70 -16.91 -9.99
N ASP A 132 -20.62 -17.86 -9.88
CA ASP A 132 -21.36 -18.19 -8.66
C ASP A 132 -22.08 -16.98 -8.00
N GLY A 133 -22.37 -15.94 -8.79
CA GLY A 133 -23.00 -14.70 -8.34
C GLY A 133 -22.13 -13.78 -7.47
N LYS A 134 -20.87 -14.14 -7.20
CA LYS A 134 -20.00 -13.42 -6.24
C LYS A 134 -18.62 -13.08 -6.77
N ASN A 135 -18.06 -13.91 -7.63
CA ASN A 135 -16.69 -13.76 -8.11
C ASN A 135 -16.71 -13.13 -9.52
N LEU A 136 -16.13 -11.95 -9.65
CA LEU A 136 -15.91 -11.33 -10.95
C LEU A 136 -14.83 -12.12 -11.69
N GLN A 137 -15.10 -12.46 -12.96
CA GLN A 137 -14.11 -13.03 -13.86
C GLN A 137 -13.96 -12.09 -15.05
N ILE A 138 -12.72 -11.68 -15.33
CA ILE A 138 -12.36 -10.86 -16.48
C ILE A 138 -11.63 -11.74 -17.49
N PHE A 139 -12.04 -11.66 -18.75
CA PHE A 139 -11.34 -12.30 -19.86
C PHE A 139 -11.45 -11.45 -21.13
N PHE A 140 -10.52 -11.68 -22.05
CA PHE A 140 -10.41 -10.94 -23.30
C PHE A 140 -10.72 -11.89 -24.47
N PRO A 141 -11.91 -11.78 -25.08
CA PRO A 141 -12.22 -12.56 -26.27
C PRO A 141 -11.38 -12.07 -27.45
N VAL A 142 -10.83 -13.02 -28.21
CA VAL A 142 -10.20 -12.79 -29.51
C VAL A 142 -11.28 -12.96 -30.58
N LEU A 143 -11.45 -11.96 -31.44
CA LEU A 143 -12.49 -11.96 -32.47
C LEU A 143 -11.90 -12.17 -33.87
N ASP A 144 -12.69 -12.76 -34.77
CA ASP A 144 -12.46 -12.70 -36.21
C ASP A 144 -13.01 -11.36 -36.80
N PRO A 145 -12.74 -11.06 -38.08
CA PRO A 145 -13.29 -9.87 -38.75
C PRO A 145 -14.83 -9.80 -38.78
N ASN A 146 -15.52 -10.92 -38.54
CA ASN A 146 -16.98 -11.00 -38.48
C ASN A 146 -17.51 -10.87 -37.03
N ASN A 147 -16.66 -10.51 -36.06
CA ASN A 147 -16.94 -10.43 -34.63
C ASN A 147 -17.29 -11.76 -33.94
N ASN A 148 -16.96 -12.91 -34.55
CA ASN A 148 -17.08 -14.21 -33.89
C ASN A 148 -15.89 -14.43 -32.96
N GLN A 149 -16.15 -15.00 -31.77
CA GLN A 149 -15.09 -15.35 -30.85
C GLN A 149 -14.36 -16.61 -31.33
N ILE A 150 -13.08 -16.46 -31.66
CA ILE A 150 -12.20 -17.56 -32.12
C ILE A 150 -11.25 -18.06 -31.02
N ASN A 151 -11.01 -17.22 -30.00
CA ASN A 151 -10.22 -17.58 -28.82
C ASN A 151 -10.62 -16.68 -27.63
N LYS A 152 -10.07 -16.95 -26.45
CA LYS A 152 -10.14 -16.07 -25.28
C LYS A 152 -8.84 -16.17 -24.51
N THR A 153 -8.47 -15.09 -23.83
CA THR A 153 -7.34 -15.10 -22.91
C THR A 153 -7.64 -14.36 -21.61
N SER A 154 -6.81 -14.50 -20.59
CA SER A 154 -6.91 -13.77 -19.33
C SER A 154 -5.75 -12.77 -19.14
N PRO A 155 -5.89 -11.79 -18.22
CA PRO A 155 -4.77 -10.93 -17.82
C PRO A 155 -3.53 -11.71 -17.37
N GLU A 156 -3.73 -12.80 -16.65
CA GLU A 156 -2.67 -13.66 -16.10
C GLU A 156 -1.96 -14.45 -17.20
N GLU A 157 -2.71 -14.98 -18.17
CA GLU A 157 -2.13 -15.65 -19.34
C GLU A 157 -1.28 -14.68 -20.17
N LEU A 158 -1.77 -13.48 -20.46
CA LEU A 158 -0.99 -12.47 -21.18
C LEU A 158 0.26 -12.04 -20.42
N SER A 159 0.17 -11.89 -19.09
CA SER A 159 1.32 -11.56 -18.25
C SER A 159 2.34 -12.71 -18.20
N SER A 160 1.86 -13.95 -18.24
CA SER A 160 2.73 -15.13 -18.34
C SER A 160 3.53 -15.15 -19.65
N LEU A 161 2.99 -14.63 -20.76
CA LEU A 161 3.73 -14.52 -22.02
C LEU A 161 4.92 -13.56 -21.89
N ILE A 162 4.72 -12.43 -21.20
CA ILE A 162 5.80 -11.47 -20.93
C ILE A 162 6.87 -12.15 -20.08
N LEU A 163 6.48 -12.74 -18.94
CA LEU A 163 7.40 -13.42 -18.04
C LEU A 163 8.14 -14.57 -18.72
N LYS A 164 7.49 -15.31 -19.61
CA LYS A 164 8.10 -16.40 -20.39
C LYS A 164 9.14 -15.88 -21.38
N ALA A 165 8.87 -14.75 -22.05
CA ALA A 165 9.83 -14.10 -22.94
C ALA A 165 11.06 -13.59 -22.16
N LEU A 166 10.84 -12.96 -21.01
CA LEU A 166 11.91 -12.49 -20.12
C LEU A 166 12.75 -13.67 -19.60
N LYS A 167 12.09 -14.73 -19.10
CA LYS A 167 12.74 -15.96 -18.65
C LYS A 167 13.63 -16.56 -19.72
N ALA A 168 13.09 -16.77 -20.92
CA ALA A 168 13.83 -17.33 -22.04
C ALA A 168 15.09 -16.50 -22.34
N LYS A 169 14.97 -15.17 -22.30
CA LYS A 169 16.09 -14.26 -22.55
C LYS A 169 17.15 -14.28 -21.45
N ILE A 170 16.76 -14.43 -20.18
CA ILE A 170 17.70 -14.62 -19.06
C ILE A 170 18.45 -15.95 -19.22
N GLU A 171 17.70 -17.02 -19.51
CA GLU A 171 18.21 -18.38 -19.66
C GLU A 171 19.12 -18.55 -20.89
N GLU A 172 19.22 -17.59 -21.81
CA GLU A 172 20.28 -17.60 -22.84
C GLU A 172 21.68 -17.48 -22.21
N PHE A 173 21.80 -16.76 -21.10
CA PHE A 173 23.10 -16.34 -20.52
C PHE A 173 23.34 -16.86 -19.10
N TYR A 174 22.29 -17.02 -18.30
CA TYR A 174 22.39 -17.28 -16.86
C TYR A 174 21.45 -18.39 -16.39
N ASP A 175 21.78 -19.02 -15.26
CA ASP A 175 20.87 -19.90 -14.53
C ASP A 175 20.20 -19.12 -13.40
N ILE A 176 18.86 -19.18 -13.32
CA ILE A 176 18.10 -18.46 -12.29
C ILE A 176 18.20 -19.23 -10.96
N GLN A 177 18.89 -18.67 -9.98
CA GLN A 177 19.00 -19.25 -8.63
C GLN A 177 17.87 -18.79 -7.70
N SER A 178 17.55 -17.50 -7.75
CA SER A 178 16.45 -16.88 -7.00
C SER A 178 15.79 -15.80 -7.83
N LEU A 179 14.53 -15.50 -7.50
CA LEU A 179 13.69 -14.58 -8.26
C LEU A 179 12.78 -13.76 -7.35
N VAL A 180 12.76 -12.45 -7.61
CA VAL A 180 11.74 -11.52 -7.11
C VAL A 180 11.01 -10.92 -8.32
N ILE A 181 9.68 -10.85 -8.25
CA ILE A 181 8.83 -10.11 -9.20
C ILE A 181 8.15 -8.97 -8.44
N THR A 182 8.16 -7.76 -8.99
CA THR A 182 7.56 -6.60 -8.33
C THR A 182 6.08 -6.42 -8.67
N VAL A 183 5.36 -5.83 -7.72
CA VAL A 183 3.96 -5.39 -7.88
C VAL A 183 3.76 -4.01 -7.28
N PRO A 184 2.74 -3.25 -7.74
CA PRO A 184 2.40 -1.95 -7.14
C PRO A 184 2.14 -2.05 -5.63
N ALA A 185 2.35 -0.97 -4.90
CA ALA A 185 2.15 -0.93 -3.45
C ALA A 185 0.71 -1.33 -3.06
N TYR A 186 -0.24 -0.89 -3.88
CA TYR A 186 -1.69 -1.07 -3.66
C TYR A 186 -2.29 -2.37 -4.17
N PHE A 187 -1.48 -3.29 -4.72
CA PHE A 187 -1.99 -4.58 -5.16
C PHE A 187 -2.57 -5.37 -3.98
N THR A 188 -3.79 -5.87 -4.13
CA THR A 188 -4.41 -6.75 -3.13
C THR A 188 -3.81 -8.15 -3.19
N ASP A 189 -4.15 -9.00 -2.21
CA ASP A 189 -3.71 -10.39 -2.18
C ASP A 189 -4.18 -11.19 -3.41
N SER A 190 -5.36 -10.86 -3.98
CA SER A 190 -5.84 -11.47 -5.22
C SER A 190 -4.94 -11.11 -6.41
N GLN A 191 -4.47 -9.85 -6.48
CA GLN A 191 -3.58 -9.38 -7.53
C GLN A 191 -2.15 -9.92 -7.39
N ILE A 192 -1.67 -10.06 -6.14
CA ILE A 192 -0.41 -10.77 -5.83
C ILE A 192 -0.52 -12.23 -6.28
N SER A 193 -1.61 -12.90 -5.95
CA SER A 193 -1.84 -14.31 -6.31
C SER A 193 -1.90 -14.49 -7.82
N ALA A 194 -2.59 -13.60 -8.54
CA ALA A 194 -2.62 -13.57 -10.01
C ALA A 194 -1.22 -13.39 -10.62
N THR A 195 -0.35 -12.59 -9.98
CA THR A 195 1.04 -12.42 -10.42
C THR A 195 1.87 -13.69 -10.22
N LYS A 196 1.70 -14.38 -9.08
CA LYS A 196 2.33 -15.69 -8.84
C LYS A 196 1.83 -16.75 -9.82
N GLU A 197 0.54 -16.73 -10.18
CA GLU A 197 -0.05 -17.63 -11.17
C GLU A 197 0.53 -17.39 -12.57
N ALA A 198 0.64 -16.14 -13.01
CA ALA A 198 1.29 -15.77 -14.26
C ALA A 198 2.74 -16.26 -14.32
N ALA A 199 3.48 -16.14 -13.21
CA ALA A 199 4.85 -16.63 -13.12
C ALA A 199 4.93 -18.16 -13.16
N ALA A 200 4.01 -18.86 -12.49
CA ALA A 200 3.92 -20.32 -12.56
C ALA A 200 3.63 -20.80 -14.00
N MET A 201 2.71 -20.13 -14.71
CA MET A 201 2.44 -20.38 -16.13
C MET A 201 3.66 -20.14 -17.03
N ALA A 202 4.52 -19.17 -16.68
CA ALA A 202 5.78 -18.91 -17.37
C ALA A 202 6.89 -19.92 -17.04
N GLY A 203 6.66 -20.83 -16.10
CA GLY A 203 7.66 -21.80 -15.62
C GLY A 203 8.69 -21.21 -14.66
N LEU A 204 8.40 -20.06 -14.04
CA LEU A 204 9.23 -19.48 -12.99
C LEU A 204 8.84 -20.11 -11.64
N VAL A 205 9.77 -20.81 -11.02
CA VAL A 205 9.52 -21.59 -9.79
C VAL A 205 9.68 -20.69 -8.57
N GLN A 206 8.65 -20.65 -7.71
CA GLN A 206 8.64 -19.96 -6.41
C GLN A 206 9.13 -18.50 -6.45
N PRO A 207 8.55 -17.63 -7.31
CA PRO A 207 8.87 -16.20 -7.26
C PRO A 207 8.47 -15.62 -5.91
N GLN A 208 9.37 -14.85 -5.34
CA GLN A 208 9.03 -13.93 -4.27
C GLN A 208 8.35 -12.71 -4.88
N ILE A 209 7.35 -12.17 -4.20
CA ILE A 209 6.66 -10.95 -4.65
C ILE A 209 7.04 -9.82 -3.72
N GLU A 210 7.51 -8.72 -4.28
CA GLU A 210 7.88 -7.52 -3.52
C GLU A 210 7.17 -6.29 -4.06
N ARG A 211 7.00 -5.28 -3.21
CA ARG A 211 6.39 -4.01 -3.64
C ARG A 211 7.41 -3.16 -4.39
N GLU A 212 6.98 -2.57 -5.50
CA GLU A 212 7.77 -1.64 -6.32
C GLU A 212 8.48 -0.55 -5.50
N PRO A 213 7.80 0.19 -4.59
CA PRO A 213 8.47 1.22 -3.80
C PRO A 213 9.45 0.68 -2.76
N VAL A 214 9.20 -0.52 -2.21
CA VAL A 214 10.14 -1.16 -1.27
C VAL A 214 11.42 -1.55 -2.01
N ALA A 215 11.29 -2.12 -3.21
CA ALA A 215 12.42 -2.42 -4.07
C ALA A 215 13.21 -1.14 -4.41
N ALA A 216 12.53 -0.09 -4.85
CA ALA A 216 13.19 1.17 -5.18
C ALA A 216 13.94 1.79 -3.99
N ALA A 217 13.30 1.82 -2.81
CA ALA A 217 13.93 2.31 -1.58
C ALA A 217 15.12 1.44 -1.16
N TYR A 218 15.02 0.11 -1.30
CA TYR A 218 16.11 -0.81 -1.02
C TYR A 218 17.33 -0.52 -1.91
N SER A 219 17.12 -0.34 -3.22
CA SER A 219 18.21 0.02 -4.14
C SER A 219 18.86 1.36 -3.77
N TYR A 220 18.05 2.37 -3.44
CA TYR A 220 18.55 3.66 -2.96
C TYR A 220 19.42 3.50 -1.70
N GLN A 221 18.94 2.72 -0.73
CA GLN A 221 19.60 2.53 0.56
C GLN A 221 20.93 1.79 0.42
N VAL A 222 20.98 0.74 -0.42
CA VAL A 222 22.24 0.03 -0.74
C VAL A 222 23.25 0.96 -1.41
N LYS A 223 22.82 1.87 -2.29
CA LYS A 223 23.71 2.84 -2.96
C LYS A 223 24.22 3.93 -2.03
N LYS A 224 23.38 4.35 -1.08
CA LYS A 224 23.74 5.31 -0.04
C LYS A 224 24.80 4.72 0.90
N GLY A 225 24.62 3.46 1.28
CA GLY A 225 25.49 2.73 2.19
C GLY A 225 25.36 3.20 3.64
N ASP A 226 25.79 2.36 4.58
CA ASP A 226 25.60 2.57 6.02
C ASP A 226 26.21 3.88 6.54
N ALA A 227 27.35 4.30 5.98
CA ALA A 227 28.08 5.49 6.43
C ALA A 227 27.32 6.81 6.17
N GLU A 228 26.45 6.84 5.17
CA GLU A 228 25.61 8.01 4.85
C GLU A 228 24.17 7.83 5.37
N THR A 229 23.87 6.70 6.02
CA THR A 229 22.53 6.37 6.50
C THR A 229 22.27 7.00 7.86
N GLU A 230 21.26 7.87 7.92
CA GLU A 230 20.86 8.51 9.17
C GLU A 230 19.64 7.77 9.73
N ASP A 231 19.74 7.32 10.97
CA ASP A 231 18.60 6.74 11.68
C ASP A 231 17.49 7.79 11.84
N GLY A 232 16.26 7.41 11.51
CA GLY A 232 15.12 8.32 11.43
C GLY A 232 14.98 9.10 10.12
N GLU A 233 15.87 8.94 9.13
CA GLU A 233 15.73 9.62 7.83
C GLU A 233 14.44 9.16 7.12
N CYS A 234 13.57 10.11 6.81
CA CYS A 234 12.32 9.85 6.10
C CYS A 234 12.48 10.19 4.61
N VAL A 235 12.22 9.21 3.75
CA VAL A 235 12.28 9.31 2.29
C VAL A 235 10.93 8.96 1.68
N MET A 236 10.57 9.65 0.61
CA MET A 236 9.36 9.35 -0.16
C MET A 236 9.76 8.73 -1.50
N VAL A 237 9.30 7.52 -1.78
CA VAL A 237 9.31 6.98 -3.14
C VAL A 237 8.07 7.49 -3.87
N PHE A 238 8.28 8.20 -4.97
CA PHE A 238 7.24 8.71 -5.85
C PHE A 238 7.29 7.94 -7.17
N ASP A 239 6.42 6.95 -7.31
CA ASP A 239 6.36 6.07 -8.48
C ASP A 239 5.21 6.48 -9.41
N LEU A 240 5.55 7.12 -10.52
CA LEU A 240 4.60 7.53 -11.55
C LEU A 240 4.91 6.80 -12.85
N GLY A 241 4.34 5.61 -12.98
CA GLY A 241 4.51 4.73 -14.13
C GLY A 241 3.66 5.09 -15.34
N GLY A 242 3.50 4.12 -16.24
CA GLY A 242 2.63 4.25 -17.42
C GLY A 242 1.13 4.15 -17.10
N GLY A 243 0.75 3.49 -16.00
CA GLY A 243 -0.66 3.25 -15.68
C GLY A 243 -1.08 3.35 -14.23
N THR A 244 -0.12 3.36 -13.31
CA THR A 244 -0.35 3.46 -11.87
C THR A 244 0.49 4.58 -11.31
N PHE A 245 -0.01 5.18 -10.23
CA PHE A 245 0.69 6.14 -9.41
C PHE A 245 0.72 5.58 -8.00
N ASP A 246 1.91 5.37 -7.46
CA ASP A 246 2.12 4.90 -6.10
C ASP A 246 3.09 5.84 -5.39
N VAL A 247 2.84 6.07 -4.11
CA VAL A 247 3.71 6.85 -3.23
C VAL A 247 3.88 6.06 -1.96
N SER A 248 5.12 5.95 -1.50
CA SER A 248 5.42 5.36 -0.20
C SER A 248 6.37 6.24 0.57
N VAL A 249 6.03 6.49 1.82
CA VAL A 249 6.90 7.13 2.80
C VAL A 249 7.60 6.02 3.55
N LEU A 250 8.92 6.05 3.55
CA LEU A 250 9.76 5.11 4.26
C LEU A 250 10.64 5.87 5.24
N GLN A 251 10.83 5.30 6.42
CA GLN A 251 11.76 5.80 7.41
C GLN A 251 12.87 4.77 7.61
N THR A 252 14.09 5.25 7.76
CA THR A 252 15.19 4.41 8.22
C THR A 252 15.08 4.22 9.73
N GLN A 253 15.07 2.98 10.22
CA GLN A 253 15.10 2.67 11.64
C GLN A 253 16.09 1.53 11.90
N GLN A 254 17.01 1.72 12.85
CA GLN A 254 18.06 0.76 13.23
C GLN A 254 18.88 0.24 12.03
N GLY A 255 19.15 1.12 11.06
CA GLY A 255 19.86 0.77 9.82
C GLY A 255 19.04 -0.04 8.81
N GLY A 256 17.74 -0.22 9.06
CA GLY A 256 16.82 -0.87 8.13
C GLY A 256 15.76 0.08 7.56
N LEU A 257 15.11 -0.35 6.47
CA LEU A 257 14.00 0.40 5.86
C LEU A 257 12.66 -0.05 6.44
N PHE A 258 11.85 0.93 6.85
CA PHE A 258 10.49 0.75 7.33
C PHE A 258 9.52 1.54 6.44
N VAL A 259 8.42 0.92 5.99
CA VAL A 259 7.38 1.63 5.24
C VAL A 259 6.37 2.20 6.23
N GLU A 260 6.38 3.52 6.41
CA GLU A 260 5.43 4.20 7.30
C GLU A 260 4.03 4.26 6.69
N LYS A 261 3.96 4.64 5.41
CA LYS A 261 2.70 4.95 4.76
C LYS A 261 2.79 4.76 3.26
N ASN A 262 1.67 4.39 2.65
CA ASN A 262 1.53 4.36 1.21
C ASN A 262 0.26 5.08 0.76
N GLY A 263 0.27 5.63 -0.45
CA GLY A 263 -0.86 6.25 -1.17
C GLY A 263 -0.78 5.91 -2.65
N GLY A 264 -1.89 5.97 -3.39
CA GLY A 264 -1.83 5.68 -4.82
C GLY A 264 -3.14 5.78 -5.58
N ASP A 265 -3.05 5.65 -6.89
CA ASP A 265 -4.15 5.58 -7.85
C ASP A 265 -3.79 4.61 -8.99
N ASN A 266 -4.47 3.45 -9.02
CA ASN A 266 -4.25 2.38 -10.00
C ASN A 266 -4.62 2.74 -11.44
N TYR A 267 -5.18 3.93 -11.69
CA TYR A 267 -5.62 4.43 -12.99
C TYR A 267 -5.07 5.82 -13.30
N LEU A 268 -3.90 6.14 -12.73
CA LEU A 268 -3.22 7.41 -12.94
C LEU A 268 -1.79 7.15 -13.42
N GLY A 269 -1.45 7.59 -14.63
CA GLY A 269 -0.10 7.46 -15.17
C GLY A 269 0.03 8.04 -16.58
N GLY A 270 1.11 7.66 -17.27
CA GLY A 270 1.43 8.14 -18.62
C GLY A 270 0.32 7.91 -19.66
N GLU A 271 -0.50 6.86 -19.53
CA GLU A 271 -1.63 6.62 -20.44
C GLU A 271 -2.70 7.71 -20.34
N ASN A 272 -2.93 8.33 -19.17
CA ASN A 272 -3.90 9.42 -19.08
C ASN A 272 -3.42 10.66 -19.84
N VAL A 273 -2.10 10.90 -19.84
CA VAL A 273 -1.49 11.94 -20.68
C VAL A 273 -1.68 11.59 -22.15
N ASN A 274 -1.44 10.34 -22.53
CA ASN A 274 -1.68 9.87 -23.91
C ASN A 274 -3.14 10.06 -24.33
N ASP A 275 -4.10 9.77 -23.45
CA ASP A 275 -5.52 9.95 -23.73
C ASP A 275 -5.85 11.41 -24.02
N ASN A 276 -5.37 12.33 -23.18
CA ASN A 276 -5.57 13.77 -23.37
C ASN A 276 -5.01 14.26 -24.70
N LEU A 277 -3.78 13.85 -25.02
CA LEU A 277 -3.13 14.21 -26.28
C LEU A 277 -3.80 13.57 -27.50
N THR A 278 -4.21 12.30 -27.40
CA THR A 278 -4.95 11.59 -28.46
C THR A 278 -6.25 12.29 -28.77
N ASN A 279 -7.01 12.68 -27.74
CA ASN A 279 -8.26 13.42 -27.91
C ASN A 279 -8.03 14.77 -28.58
N TYR A 280 -6.99 15.50 -28.17
CA TYR A 280 -6.62 16.79 -28.77
C TYR A 280 -6.23 16.65 -30.25
N PHE A 281 -5.36 15.70 -30.60
CA PHE A 281 -4.94 15.46 -31.98
C PHE A 281 -6.06 14.90 -32.85
N ALA A 282 -6.92 14.02 -32.32
CA ALA A 282 -8.09 13.52 -33.03
C ALA A 282 -9.08 14.65 -33.39
N LYS A 283 -9.24 15.64 -32.49
CA LYS A 283 -10.03 16.84 -32.78
C LYS A 283 -9.46 17.64 -33.96
N ILE A 284 -8.14 17.85 -33.98
CA ILE A 284 -7.47 18.52 -35.11
C ILE A 284 -7.66 17.74 -36.41
N ILE A 285 -7.54 16.41 -36.39
CA ILE A 285 -7.77 15.56 -37.56
C ILE A 285 -9.21 15.73 -38.07
N LYS A 286 -10.19 15.72 -37.16
CA LYS A 286 -11.60 15.90 -37.51
C LYS A 286 -11.85 17.28 -38.13
N GLU A 287 -11.30 18.33 -37.55
CA GLU A 287 -11.47 19.70 -38.05
C GLU A 287 -10.77 19.95 -39.40
N THR A 288 -9.57 19.40 -39.59
CA THR A 288 -8.73 19.69 -40.77
C THR A 288 -8.93 18.71 -41.93
N LYS A 289 -9.29 17.45 -41.64
CA LYS A 289 -9.41 16.37 -42.63
C LYS A 289 -10.78 15.72 -42.67
N GLN A 290 -11.71 16.11 -41.79
CA GLN A 290 -13.05 15.52 -41.70
C GLN A 290 -13.05 14.00 -41.45
N VAL A 291 -12.00 13.49 -40.80
CA VAL A 291 -11.85 12.07 -40.43
C VAL A 291 -12.13 11.90 -38.95
N ASP A 292 -13.05 11.00 -38.61
CA ASP A 292 -13.31 10.63 -37.22
C ASP A 292 -12.41 9.46 -36.80
N VAL A 293 -11.36 9.77 -36.04
CA VAL A 293 -10.38 8.77 -35.56
C VAL A 293 -11.05 7.71 -34.68
N PHE A 294 -12.07 8.07 -33.90
CA PHE A 294 -12.69 7.13 -32.95
C PHE A 294 -13.65 6.15 -33.62
N ALA A 295 -14.05 6.42 -34.87
CA ALA A 295 -14.83 5.50 -35.69
C ALA A 295 -13.99 4.34 -36.23
N ASN A 296 -12.66 4.44 -36.25
CA ASN A 296 -11.75 3.42 -36.76
C ASN A 296 -10.74 2.98 -35.69
N LYS A 297 -10.83 1.72 -35.24
CA LYS A 297 -9.97 1.19 -34.17
C LYS A 297 -8.49 1.18 -34.53
N ASN A 298 -8.15 0.95 -35.81
CA ASN A 298 -6.78 0.96 -36.30
C ASN A 298 -6.18 2.36 -36.29
N LEU A 299 -6.92 3.34 -36.82
CA LEU A 299 -6.49 4.72 -36.82
C LEU A 299 -6.33 5.24 -35.38
N LYS A 300 -7.24 4.87 -34.47
CA LYS A 300 -7.13 5.17 -33.04
C LYS A 300 -5.84 4.59 -32.45
N LEU A 301 -5.52 3.31 -32.68
CA LEU A 301 -4.28 2.73 -32.14
C LEU A 301 -3.03 3.37 -32.72
N ARG A 302 -2.98 3.58 -34.04
CA ARG A 302 -1.85 4.25 -34.72
C ARG A 302 -1.61 5.65 -34.16
N LEU A 303 -2.68 6.41 -33.95
CA LEU A 303 -2.57 7.74 -33.32
C LEU A 303 -2.07 7.63 -31.87
N ARG A 304 -2.52 6.65 -31.08
CA ARG A 304 -2.02 6.44 -29.72
C ARG A 304 -0.52 6.10 -29.68
N GLN A 305 -0.05 5.22 -30.56
CA GLN A 305 1.37 4.86 -30.66
C GLN A 305 2.21 6.07 -31.07
N PHE A 306 1.72 6.88 -32.01
CA PHE A 306 2.34 8.15 -32.38
C PHE A 306 2.38 9.11 -31.18
N VAL A 307 1.28 9.24 -30.43
CA VAL A 307 1.19 10.11 -29.26
C VAL A 307 2.18 9.72 -28.16
N GLU A 308 2.40 8.42 -27.90
CA GLU A 308 3.40 7.98 -26.92
C GLU A 308 4.79 8.47 -27.31
N LYS A 309 5.20 8.21 -28.56
CA LYS A 309 6.49 8.65 -29.10
C LYS A 309 6.62 10.17 -29.08
N PHE A 310 5.56 10.87 -29.48
CA PHE A 310 5.50 12.34 -29.46
C PHE A 310 5.64 12.90 -28.04
N LYS A 311 4.93 12.33 -27.06
CA LYS A 311 4.99 12.73 -25.66
C LYS A 311 6.40 12.59 -25.10
N ILE A 312 7.04 11.45 -25.33
CA ILE A 312 8.42 11.19 -24.89
C ILE A 312 9.36 12.25 -25.51
N ALA A 313 9.34 12.41 -26.83
CA ALA A 313 10.19 13.37 -27.54
C ALA A 313 9.95 14.82 -27.09
N LEU A 314 8.70 15.21 -26.85
CA LEU A 314 8.35 16.52 -26.29
C LEU A 314 8.93 16.69 -24.88
N CYS A 315 8.79 15.70 -24.00
CA CYS A 315 9.35 15.75 -22.65
C CYS A 315 10.88 15.88 -22.68
N ASP A 316 11.56 15.10 -23.52
CA ASP A 316 13.02 15.18 -23.69
C ASP A 316 13.45 16.56 -24.19
N LYS A 317 12.71 17.12 -25.14
CA LYS A 317 12.97 18.47 -25.67
C LYS A 317 12.80 19.54 -24.59
N ILE A 318 11.72 19.46 -23.80
CA ILE A 318 11.43 20.39 -22.70
C ILE A 318 12.47 20.29 -21.58
N ASN A 319 12.90 19.07 -21.26
CA ASN A 319 13.96 18.82 -20.27
C ASN A 319 15.32 19.36 -20.75
N SER A 320 15.54 19.40 -22.07
CA SER A 320 16.73 19.98 -22.71
C SER A 320 16.60 21.49 -23.00
N ASN A 321 15.75 22.20 -22.25
CA ASN A 321 15.48 23.64 -22.39
C ASN A 321 14.89 24.09 -23.74
N GLY A 322 14.24 23.20 -24.49
CA GLY A 322 13.35 23.58 -25.60
C GLY A 322 11.94 23.92 -25.11
N ASP A 323 11.16 24.61 -25.93
CA ASP A 323 9.79 25.05 -25.58
C ASP A 323 8.67 24.31 -26.31
N SER A 324 9.00 23.62 -27.41
CA SER A 324 8.03 22.90 -28.24
C SER A 324 8.65 21.73 -29.01
N TYR A 325 7.78 20.83 -29.46
CA TYR A 325 8.11 19.72 -30.36
C TYR A 325 7.09 19.66 -31.50
N THR A 326 7.52 19.23 -32.68
CA THR A 326 6.66 19.09 -33.87
C THR A 326 7.03 17.82 -34.60
N ASP A 327 6.01 17.07 -35.01
CA ASP A 327 6.17 15.80 -35.72
C ASP A 327 4.97 15.53 -36.64
N ASN A 328 5.16 14.64 -37.62
CA ASN A 328 4.15 14.34 -38.63
C ASN A 328 3.48 12.99 -38.36
N PHE A 329 2.15 13.01 -38.23
CA PHE A 329 1.32 11.82 -38.25
C PHE A 329 0.75 11.60 -39.65
N TYR A 330 0.76 10.36 -40.13
CA TYR A 330 0.27 10.01 -41.46
C TYR A 330 -1.08 9.29 -41.34
N LEU A 331 -2.17 9.89 -41.84
CA LEU A 331 -3.48 9.22 -41.86
C LEU A 331 -3.44 7.96 -42.74
N ASP A 332 -2.83 8.11 -43.90
CA ASP A 332 -2.56 7.10 -44.91
C ASP A 332 -1.18 7.36 -45.53
N SER A 333 -0.78 6.55 -46.52
CA SER A 333 0.53 6.64 -47.17
C SER A 333 0.87 8.02 -47.75
N ASN A 334 -0.11 8.88 -48.04
CA ASN A 334 0.09 10.14 -48.75
C ASN A 334 -0.41 11.38 -48.01
N THR A 335 -1.04 11.22 -46.83
CA THR A 335 -1.69 12.32 -46.12
C THR A 335 -1.01 12.62 -44.77
N PRO A 336 0.04 13.46 -44.76
CA PRO A 336 0.67 13.91 -43.52
C PRO A 336 -0.17 15.00 -42.82
N ILE A 337 -0.08 15.01 -41.50
CA ILE A 337 -0.61 16.04 -40.61
C ILE A 337 0.50 16.39 -39.62
N SER A 338 0.92 17.65 -39.62
CA SER A 338 1.91 18.16 -38.69
C SER A 338 1.23 18.52 -37.37
N PHE A 339 1.65 17.89 -36.29
CA PHE A 339 1.26 18.27 -34.93
C PHE A 339 2.37 19.05 -34.26
N SER A 340 2.01 20.17 -33.64
CA SER A 340 2.94 21.00 -32.87
C SER A 340 2.39 21.19 -31.46
N MET A 341 3.25 21.09 -30.46
CA MET A 341 2.87 21.25 -29.05
C MET A 341 3.97 21.96 -28.28
N ASN A 342 3.59 22.93 -27.46
CA ASN A 342 4.49 23.63 -26.56
C ASN A 342 4.22 23.24 -25.09
N LYS A 343 5.14 23.60 -24.18
CA LYS A 343 5.02 23.31 -22.75
C LYS A 343 3.68 23.79 -22.17
N SER A 344 3.28 25.03 -22.46
CA SER A 344 2.07 25.63 -21.89
C SER A 344 0.80 24.87 -22.25
N LEU A 345 0.63 24.52 -23.52
CA LEU A 345 -0.53 23.77 -24.00
C LEU A 345 -0.50 22.34 -23.45
N PHE A 346 0.67 21.70 -23.41
CA PHE A 346 0.81 20.37 -22.82
C PHE A 346 0.37 20.36 -21.34
N ASP A 347 0.79 21.36 -20.56
CA ASP A 347 0.40 21.47 -19.16
C ASP A 347 -1.09 21.79 -18.98
N GLU A 348 -1.66 22.61 -19.86
CA GLU A 348 -3.10 22.92 -19.86
C GLU A 348 -3.95 21.65 -20.11
N LEU A 349 -3.60 20.87 -21.14
CA LEU A 349 -4.29 19.62 -21.47
C LEU A 349 -4.23 18.59 -20.34
N ASN A 350 -3.18 18.64 -19.51
CA ASN A 350 -2.93 17.68 -18.44
C ASN A 350 -3.22 18.23 -17.03
N LYS A 351 -3.93 19.36 -16.91
CA LYS A 351 -4.25 19.97 -15.60
C LYS A 351 -4.96 19.02 -14.64
N ILE A 352 -5.92 18.23 -15.12
CA ILE A 352 -6.66 17.26 -14.28
C ILE A 352 -5.75 16.12 -13.82
N PHE A 353 -4.81 15.69 -14.67
CA PHE A 353 -3.81 14.68 -14.31
C PHE A 353 -2.95 15.15 -13.13
N TYR A 354 -2.42 16.37 -13.16
CA TYR A 354 -1.66 16.95 -12.05
C TYR A 354 -2.51 17.13 -10.77
N GLN A 355 -3.79 17.50 -10.92
CA GLN A 355 -4.70 17.61 -9.77
C GLN A 355 -4.96 16.25 -9.10
N ARG A 356 -5.04 15.16 -9.87
CA ARG A 356 -5.19 13.81 -9.30
C ARG A 356 -3.95 13.39 -8.49
N ILE A 357 -2.75 13.65 -9.00
CA ILE A 357 -1.49 13.46 -8.24
C ILE A 357 -1.57 14.22 -6.91
N LYS A 358 -1.91 15.52 -6.97
CA LYS A 358 -2.04 16.36 -5.79
C LYS A 358 -3.07 15.81 -4.78
N LYS A 359 -4.18 15.25 -5.24
CA LYS A 359 -5.20 14.65 -4.36
C LYS A 359 -4.67 13.43 -3.62
N VAL A 360 -3.97 12.52 -4.28
CA VAL A 360 -3.36 11.36 -3.61
C VAL A 360 -2.40 11.78 -2.50
N LEU A 361 -1.67 12.89 -2.70
CA LEU A 361 -0.75 13.41 -1.69
C LEU A 361 -1.46 14.16 -0.56
N PHE A 362 -2.42 15.03 -0.87
CA PHE A 362 -2.90 16.08 0.05
C PHE A 362 -4.42 16.15 0.24
N CYS A 363 -5.20 15.22 -0.31
CA CYS A 363 -6.65 15.23 -0.07
C CYS A 363 -6.93 15.08 1.43
N GLU A 364 -7.86 15.88 1.97
CA GLU A 364 -8.16 15.88 3.41
C GLU A 364 -8.65 14.51 3.90
N ASP A 365 -9.41 13.79 3.08
CA ASP A 365 -10.02 12.51 3.47
C ASP A 365 -9.04 11.32 3.46
N TYR A 366 -8.12 11.27 2.49
CA TYR A 366 -7.29 10.08 2.22
C TYR A 366 -5.85 10.37 1.80
N GLY A 367 -5.46 11.64 1.69
CA GLY A 367 -4.11 12.03 1.29
C GLY A 367 -3.07 11.52 2.28
N ILE A 368 -1.89 11.16 1.78
CA ILE A 368 -0.77 10.68 2.61
C ILE A 368 -0.38 11.76 3.64
N PHE A 369 -0.31 13.00 3.18
CA PHE A 369 0.10 14.20 3.94
C PHE A 369 -1.09 15.08 4.31
N ARG A 370 -2.28 14.47 4.48
CA ARG A 370 -3.44 15.18 5.03
C ARG A 370 -3.14 15.67 6.45
N LYS A 371 -3.86 16.68 6.93
CA LYS A 371 -3.60 17.29 8.25
C LYS A 371 -4.25 16.54 9.41
N GLU A 372 -5.36 15.86 9.15
CA GLU A 372 -6.15 15.19 10.17
C GLU A 372 -5.92 13.67 10.15
N LYS A 373 -6.11 13.04 11.30
CA LYS A 373 -6.03 11.58 11.43
C LYS A 373 -7.08 10.94 10.52
N GLY A 374 -6.70 9.90 9.79
CA GLY A 374 -7.60 9.17 8.91
C GLY A 374 -8.59 8.31 9.70
N TYR A 375 -9.60 7.79 9.00
CA TYR A 375 -10.63 6.94 9.60
C TYR A 375 -10.12 5.56 10.05
N LYS A 376 -8.97 5.10 9.53
CA LYS A 376 -8.36 3.82 9.88
C LYS A 376 -7.48 3.95 11.13
N ALA A 377 -7.47 2.92 11.96
CA ALA A 377 -6.48 2.81 13.04
C ALA A 377 -5.06 2.86 12.45
N ASN A 378 -4.17 3.67 13.05
CA ASN A 378 -2.80 3.95 12.60
C ASN A 378 -2.63 4.75 11.31
N ASP A 379 -3.70 5.39 10.83
CA ASP A 379 -3.59 6.35 9.74
C ASP A 379 -3.32 7.75 10.32
N ASP A 380 -2.19 7.91 10.99
CA ASP A 380 -1.73 9.21 11.46
C ASP A 380 -1.14 10.02 10.27
N PRO A 381 -1.30 11.36 10.28
CA PRO A 381 -0.74 12.21 9.23
C PRO A 381 0.79 12.24 9.32
N VAL A 382 1.46 12.16 8.17
CA VAL A 382 2.93 12.32 8.08
C VAL A 382 3.23 13.80 7.88
N ASP A 383 4.19 14.35 8.62
CA ASP A 383 4.62 15.73 8.40
C ASP A 383 5.50 15.82 7.14
N ILE A 384 5.11 16.71 6.23
CA ILE A 384 5.84 17.00 4.99
C ILE A 384 7.27 17.47 5.30
N SER A 385 7.49 18.13 6.43
CA SER A 385 8.80 18.66 6.83
C SER A 385 9.82 17.58 7.20
N GLU A 386 9.34 16.36 7.50
CA GLU A 386 10.18 15.21 7.84
C GLU A 386 10.78 14.57 6.60
N ILE A 387 10.15 14.71 5.42
CA ILE A 387 10.63 14.16 4.16
C ILE A 387 11.93 14.84 3.75
N LYS A 388 13.03 14.08 3.76
CA LYS A 388 14.36 14.55 3.35
C LYS A 388 14.61 14.38 1.86
N LYS A 389 14.06 13.32 1.25
CA LYS A 389 14.25 13.04 -0.17
C LYS A 389 13.00 12.50 -0.83
N VAL A 390 12.84 12.84 -2.10
CA VAL A 390 11.80 12.31 -2.98
C VAL A 390 12.48 11.51 -4.10
N ILE A 391 12.45 10.19 -4.01
CA ILE A 391 13.05 9.27 -4.99
C ILE A 391 12.06 9.13 -6.15
N LEU A 392 12.48 9.51 -7.35
CA LEU A 392 11.65 9.44 -8.55
C LEU A 392 11.73 8.06 -9.20
N VAL A 393 10.57 7.42 -9.37
CA VAL A 393 10.42 6.11 -10.00
C VAL A 393 9.37 6.19 -11.11
N GLY A 394 9.58 5.45 -12.19
CA GLY A 394 8.64 5.40 -13.31
C GLY A 394 8.82 6.53 -14.32
N GLY A 395 8.71 6.19 -15.60
CA GLY A 395 9.08 7.09 -16.69
C GLY A 395 8.24 8.37 -16.81
N SER A 396 7.03 8.41 -16.25
CA SER A 396 6.19 9.62 -16.29
C SER A 396 6.67 10.70 -15.32
N THR A 397 7.57 10.39 -14.37
CA THR A 397 8.27 11.40 -13.55
C THR A 397 9.17 12.33 -14.38
N ARG A 398 9.50 11.94 -15.62
CA ARG A 398 10.27 12.79 -16.55
C ARG A 398 9.48 14.01 -17.05
N ILE A 399 8.16 14.06 -16.85
CA ILE A 399 7.35 15.25 -17.14
C ILE A 399 7.84 16.41 -16.26
N LYS A 400 8.31 17.48 -16.88
CA LYS A 400 8.93 18.62 -16.17
C LYS A 400 8.01 19.23 -15.12
N LYS A 401 6.73 19.38 -15.43
CA LYS A 401 5.73 19.95 -14.51
C LYS A 401 5.55 19.12 -13.23
N VAL A 402 5.64 17.78 -13.32
CA VAL A 402 5.57 16.90 -12.15
C VAL A 402 6.74 17.18 -11.19
N ARG A 403 7.96 17.33 -11.72
CA ARG A 403 9.15 17.68 -10.93
C ARG A 403 9.09 19.08 -10.34
N GLU A 404 8.62 20.06 -11.12
CA GLU A 404 8.39 21.43 -10.65
C GLU A 404 7.36 21.48 -9.50
N ASP A 405 6.28 20.72 -9.61
CA ASP A 405 5.25 20.62 -8.58
C ASP A 405 5.77 19.91 -7.32
N LEU A 406 6.53 18.82 -7.46
CA LEU A 406 7.18 18.14 -6.33
C LEU A 406 8.15 19.06 -5.59
N ALA A 407 9.01 19.80 -6.30
CA ALA A 407 9.91 20.77 -5.69
C ALA A 407 9.14 21.91 -4.96
N THR A 408 7.96 22.26 -5.47
CA THR A 408 7.08 23.26 -4.84
C THR A 408 6.41 22.71 -3.58
N TRP A 409 5.96 21.46 -3.60
CA TRP A 409 5.26 20.83 -2.48
C TRP A 409 6.19 20.36 -1.36
N PHE A 410 7.44 20.00 -1.69
CA PHE A 410 8.46 19.52 -0.76
C PHE A 410 9.72 20.39 -0.82
N PRO A 411 9.65 21.68 -0.46
CA PRO A 411 10.75 22.63 -0.64
C PRO A 411 12.00 22.32 0.21
N HIS A 412 11.87 21.46 1.22
CA HIS A 412 12.96 21.03 2.10
C HIS A 412 13.58 19.69 1.68
N ALA A 413 12.95 18.96 0.75
CA ALA A 413 13.40 17.66 0.31
C ALA A 413 14.26 17.76 -0.96
N GLU A 414 15.29 16.92 -1.07
CA GLU A 414 15.99 16.70 -2.34
C GLU A 414 15.08 15.91 -3.29
N ILE A 415 14.74 16.48 -4.45
CA ILE A 415 14.11 15.71 -5.54
C ILE A 415 15.21 14.86 -6.17
N TYR A 416 15.27 13.59 -5.77
CA TYR A 416 16.39 12.70 -6.03
C TYR A 416 16.19 11.96 -7.37
N ASP A 417 16.95 12.39 -8.37
CA ASP A 417 16.92 11.89 -9.76
C ASP A 417 18.22 11.19 -10.19
N LYS A 418 19.10 10.87 -9.23
CA LYS A 418 20.37 10.17 -9.48
C LYS A 418 20.19 8.66 -9.71
N VAL A 419 19.00 8.13 -9.46
CA VAL A 419 18.61 6.76 -9.84
C VAL A 419 17.94 6.77 -11.22
N ASP A 420 18.16 5.72 -11.99
CA ASP A 420 17.46 5.55 -13.26
C ASP A 420 16.02 5.07 -12.98
N ALA A 421 15.06 5.96 -13.20
CA ALA A 421 13.65 5.77 -12.89
C ALA A 421 13.01 4.54 -13.60
N ASP A 422 13.59 4.04 -14.69
CA ASP A 422 13.09 2.82 -15.37
C ASP A 422 13.73 1.53 -14.85
N LYS A 423 14.79 1.63 -14.04
CA LYS A 423 15.64 0.50 -13.64
C LYS A 423 15.65 0.25 -12.14
N VAL A 424 15.48 1.30 -11.33
CA VAL A 424 15.67 1.25 -9.87
C VAL A 424 14.78 0.20 -9.17
N VAL A 425 13.57 -0.04 -9.71
CA VAL A 425 12.66 -1.08 -9.21
C VAL A 425 13.23 -2.48 -9.47
N ALA A 426 13.64 -2.76 -10.71
CA ALA A 426 14.25 -4.04 -11.08
C ALA A 426 15.59 -4.27 -10.38
N GLU A 427 16.35 -3.20 -10.14
CA GLU A 427 17.59 -3.22 -9.38
C GLU A 427 17.38 -3.62 -7.92
N GLY A 428 16.44 -2.96 -7.26
CA GLY A 428 16.03 -3.30 -5.90
C GLY A 428 15.52 -4.72 -5.78
N ALA A 429 14.71 -5.16 -6.74
CA ALA A 429 14.20 -6.53 -6.79
C ALA A 429 15.35 -7.55 -6.93
N ALA A 430 16.37 -7.26 -7.73
CA ALA A 430 17.53 -8.14 -7.90
C ALA A 430 18.36 -8.22 -6.61
N LEU A 431 18.56 -7.10 -5.92
CA LEU A 431 19.25 -7.06 -4.62
C LEU A 431 18.46 -7.81 -3.54
N LEU A 432 17.14 -7.65 -3.46
CA LEU A 432 16.28 -8.40 -2.55
C LEU A 432 16.29 -9.91 -2.85
N SER A 433 16.32 -10.26 -4.14
CA SER A 433 16.46 -11.65 -4.61
C SER A 433 17.80 -12.26 -4.19
N ALA A 434 18.87 -11.46 -4.25
CA ALA A 434 20.21 -11.85 -3.80
C ALA A 434 20.28 -11.98 -2.27
N LYS A 435 19.65 -11.07 -1.52
CA LYS A 435 19.55 -11.14 -0.06
C LYS A 435 18.93 -12.46 0.38
N LYS A 436 17.79 -12.81 -0.21
CA LYS A 436 17.07 -14.06 0.12
C LYS A 436 17.87 -15.32 -0.20
N ALA A 437 18.75 -15.25 -1.20
CA ALA A 437 19.67 -16.33 -1.54
C ALA A 437 21.00 -16.30 -0.78
N ASN A 438 21.18 -15.35 0.16
CA ASN A 438 22.43 -15.10 0.89
C ASN A 438 23.63 -14.86 -0.05
N LEU A 439 23.42 -14.07 -1.11
CA LEU A 439 24.42 -13.77 -2.14
C LEU A 439 24.99 -12.35 -2.03
N LEU A 440 24.41 -11.49 -1.19
CA LEU A 440 24.84 -10.11 -1.03
C LEU A 440 26.23 -10.00 -0.40
N ALA A 441 26.97 -8.95 -0.77
CA ALA A 441 28.13 -8.51 0.00
C ALA A 441 27.68 -7.80 1.28
N ASP A 442 28.51 -7.82 2.33
CA ASP A 442 28.15 -7.28 3.66
C ASP A 442 27.62 -5.83 3.61
N HIS A 443 28.26 -4.95 2.84
CA HIS A 443 27.85 -3.54 2.69
C HIS A 443 26.54 -3.34 1.92
N GLN A 444 25.98 -4.40 1.33
CA GLN A 444 24.71 -4.39 0.60
C GLN A 444 23.57 -4.97 1.45
N ASP A 445 23.86 -5.58 2.61
CA ASP A 445 22.86 -6.26 3.44
C ASP A 445 22.05 -5.27 4.29
N VAL A 446 21.26 -4.43 3.62
CA VAL A 446 20.32 -3.52 4.28
C VAL A 446 19.20 -4.32 4.92
N HIS A 447 18.92 -4.14 6.21
CA HIS A 447 17.81 -4.80 6.89
C HIS A 447 16.45 -4.24 6.42
N LEU A 448 15.47 -5.12 6.21
CA LEU A 448 14.07 -4.70 6.09
C LEU A 448 13.45 -4.89 7.46
N VAL A 449 12.88 -3.82 8.02
CA VAL A 449 12.20 -3.90 9.31
C VAL A 449 10.81 -4.48 9.06
N ASP A 450 10.52 -5.62 9.68
CA ASP A 450 9.20 -6.28 9.59
C ASP A 450 8.19 -5.55 10.50
N VAL A 451 6.91 -5.91 10.42
CA VAL A 451 5.86 -5.25 11.20
C VAL A 451 4.97 -6.24 11.95
N ALA A 452 4.40 -5.78 13.06
CA ALA A 452 3.49 -6.56 13.87
C ALA A 452 2.22 -6.91 13.05
N PRO A 453 1.89 -8.20 12.86
CA PRO A 453 0.79 -8.59 11.97
C PRO A 453 -0.60 -8.29 12.55
N LEU A 454 -0.72 -8.30 13.88
CA LEU A 454 -1.95 -8.12 14.64
C LEU A 454 -1.77 -7.02 15.70
N ASN A 455 -2.88 -6.44 16.19
CA ASN A 455 -2.77 -5.67 17.43
C ASN A 455 -2.53 -6.63 18.59
N VAL A 456 -1.73 -6.20 19.55
CA VAL A 456 -1.48 -6.87 20.83
C VAL A 456 -1.92 -5.91 21.93
N GLY A 457 -2.79 -6.39 22.82
CA GLY A 457 -3.46 -5.56 23.79
C GLY A 457 -3.91 -6.34 25.01
N ILE A 458 -4.56 -5.65 25.93
CA ILE A 458 -5.04 -6.22 27.18
C ILE A 458 -6.55 -6.10 27.34
N CYS A 459 -7.10 -6.89 28.26
CA CYS A 459 -8.48 -6.73 28.71
C CYS A 459 -8.55 -5.55 29.67
N THR A 460 -9.34 -4.54 29.35
CA THR A 460 -9.81 -3.55 30.33
C THR A 460 -11.16 -3.99 30.88
N ASP A 461 -11.74 -3.19 31.77
CA ASP A 461 -13.07 -3.47 32.31
C ASP A 461 -14.11 -3.82 31.24
N LYS A 462 -15.00 -4.76 31.59
CA LYS A 462 -16.15 -5.19 30.79
C LYS A 462 -15.80 -5.84 29.44
N ASP A 463 -14.74 -6.64 29.42
CA ASP A 463 -14.32 -7.43 28.24
C ASP A 463 -13.92 -6.55 27.04
N ASN A 464 -13.53 -5.30 27.27
CA ASN A 464 -13.03 -4.43 26.20
C ASN A 464 -11.56 -4.77 25.87
N PHE A 465 -11.25 -4.89 24.57
CA PHE A 465 -9.89 -5.09 24.09
C PHE A 465 -9.22 -3.74 23.85
N GLU A 466 -8.23 -3.41 24.67
CA GLU A 466 -7.45 -2.20 24.50
C GLU A 466 -6.11 -2.51 23.81
N PRO A 467 -5.93 -2.13 22.52
CA PRO A 467 -4.69 -2.38 21.79
C PRO A 467 -3.57 -1.45 22.27
N ILE A 468 -2.49 -2.02 22.79
CA ILE A 468 -1.31 -1.26 23.24
C ILE A 468 -0.30 -1.16 22.10
N LEU A 469 0.12 -2.31 21.56
CA LEU A 469 0.95 -2.38 20.36
C LEU A 469 0.08 -2.72 19.17
N LYS A 470 0.07 -1.89 18.14
CA LYS A 470 -0.91 -2.01 17.07
C LYS A 470 -0.34 -2.76 15.87
N LYS A 471 -1.22 -3.29 15.03
CA LYS A 471 -0.84 -3.83 13.72
C LYS A 471 -0.02 -2.80 12.95
N ASP A 472 0.93 -3.29 12.17
CA ASP A 472 1.87 -2.55 11.34
C ASP A 472 2.93 -1.74 12.13
N THR A 473 3.01 -1.94 13.46
CA THR A 473 4.12 -1.39 14.27
C THR A 473 5.43 -2.10 13.88
N PRO A 474 6.55 -1.38 13.62
CA PRO A 474 7.82 -2.02 13.30
C PRO A 474 8.30 -2.97 14.39
N ILE A 475 8.87 -4.12 14.00
CA ILE A 475 9.48 -5.11 14.90
C ILE A 475 10.96 -5.34 14.54
N PRO A 476 11.87 -5.39 15.54
CA PRO A 476 11.58 -5.35 16.98
C PRO A 476 11.14 -3.96 17.47
N GLY A 477 10.11 -3.92 18.31
CA GLY A 477 9.47 -2.67 18.75
C GLY A 477 8.71 -2.83 20.06
N GLN A 478 8.31 -1.71 20.67
CA GLN A 478 7.52 -1.71 21.91
C GLN A 478 6.54 -0.54 21.97
N ALA A 479 5.45 -0.72 22.73
CA ALA A 479 4.50 0.34 23.05
C ALA A 479 4.09 0.23 24.53
N SER A 480 3.79 1.37 25.16
CA SER A 480 3.35 1.44 26.56
C SER A 480 2.07 2.25 26.70
N LYS A 481 1.22 1.88 27.66
CA LYS A 481 0.04 2.66 28.05
C LYS A 481 -0.14 2.62 29.57
N GLU A 482 -0.56 3.74 30.17
CA GLU A 482 -0.90 3.83 31.59
C GLU A 482 -2.36 3.49 31.86
N PHE A 483 -2.57 2.71 32.92
CA PHE A 483 -3.85 2.26 33.42
C PHE A 483 -3.97 2.52 34.94
N THR A 484 -5.16 2.29 35.49
CA THR A 484 -5.44 2.41 36.92
C THR A 484 -6.42 1.33 37.40
N THR A 485 -6.68 1.25 38.71
CA THR A 485 -7.67 0.31 39.29
C THR A 485 -9.09 0.80 39.09
N SER A 486 -10.02 -0.15 38.91
CA SER A 486 -11.46 0.06 38.77
C SER A 486 -12.24 0.16 40.09
N HIS A 487 -11.65 -0.26 41.22
CA HIS A 487 -12.30 -0.25 42.53
C HIS A 487 -11.42 0.26 43.69
N ASP A 488 -12.03 0.87 44.70
CA ASP A 488 -11.35 1.28 45.93
C ASP A 488 -10.82 0.04 46.68
N GLY A 489 -9.55 0.09 47.10
CA GLY A 489 -8.92 -1.00 47.85
C GLY A 489 -8.62 -2.26 47.02
N GLN A 490 -8.66 -2.18 45.69
CA GLN A 490 -8.29 -3.28 44.80
C GLN A 490 -6.81 -3.65 44.99
N THR A 491 -6.55 -4.89 45.43
CA THR A 491 -5.20 -5.37 45.78
C THR A 491 -4.58 -6.28 44.75
N ASN A 492 -5.38 -6.82 43.81
CA ASN A 492 -4.92 -7.74 42.77
C ASN A 492 -5.48 -7.30 41.43
N LEU A 493 -4.62 -6.85 40.52
CA LEU A 493 -4.95 -6.53 39.14
C LEU A 493 -4.70 -7.74 38.26
N ARG A 494 -5.74 -8.29 37.64
CA ARG A 494 -5.61 -9.42 36.70
C ARG A 494 -5.42 -8.88 35.29
N ILE A 495 -4.19 -8.89 34.80
CA ILE A 495 -3.85 -8.38 33.48
C ILE A 495 -3.88 -9.54 32.49
N GLN A 496 -4.83 -9.51 31.56
CA GLN A 496 -5.00 -10.53 30.52
C GLN A 496 -4.55 -9.95 29.18
N ILE A 497 -3.76 -10.69 28.41
CA ILE A 497 -3.20 -10.26 27.12
C ILE A 497 -3.76 -11.10 25.98
N ALA A 498 -4.08 -10.44 24.86
CA ALA A 498 -4.59 -11.06 23.64
C ALA A 498 -4.02 -10.35 22.40
N GLN A 499 -4.17 -11.00 21.25
CA GLN A 499 -3.88 -10.42 19.93
C GLN A 499 -5.06 -10.57 18.98
N GLY A 500 -5.31 -9.55 18.14
CA GLY A 500 -6.38 -9.56 17.14
C GLY A 500 -6.88 -8.18 16.74
N PHE A 501 -8.13 -8.12 16.24
CA PHE A 501 -8.73 -6.92 15.65
C PHE A 501 -10.08 -6.52 16.25
N ARG A 502 -10.75 -7.42 16.97
CA ARG A 502 -12.13 -7.21 17.45
C ARG A 502 -12.15 -6.24 18.63
N ALA A 503 -13.28 -5.57 18.85
CA ALA A 503 -13.45 -4.64 19.97
C ALA A 503 -13.53 -5.35 21.33
N LEU A 504 -14.07 -6.57 21.38
CA LEU A 504 -14.19 -7.34 22.61
C LEU A 504 -12.97 -8.25 22.80
N PHE A 505 -12.43 -8.30 24.02
CA PHE A 505 -11.27 -9.11 24.38
C PHE A 505 -11.54 -10.60 24.15
N SER A 506 -12.72 -11.09 24.55
CA SER A 506 -13.14 -12.48 24.36
C SER A 506 -13.22 -12.95 22.90
N GLU A 507 -13.32 -12.02 21.95
CA GLU A 507 -13.36 -12.30 20.51
C GLU A 507 -11.97 -12.25 19.85
N ASN A 508 -10.92 -11.99 20.63
CA ASN A 508 -9.54 -12.00 20.18
C ASN A 508 -8.78 -13.26 20.67
N GLN A 509 -7.61 -13.55 20.09
CA GLN A 509 -6.81 -14.68 20.52
C GLN A 509 -6.09 -14.37 21.83
N LYS A 510 -6.57 -14.94 22.94
CA LYS A 510 -5.90 -14.84 24.24
C LYS A 510 -4.51 -15.49 24.19
N LEU A 511 -3.51 -14.76 24.70
CA LEU A 511 -2.13 -15.23 24.82
C LEU A 511 -1.85 -15.73 26.25
N GLY A 512 -2.25 -14.96 27.28
CA GLY A 512 -1.99 -15.32 28.67
C GLY A 512 -2.56 -14.33 29.68
N GLU A 513 -2.18 -14.48 30.94
CA GLU A 513 -2.57 -13.57 32.02
C GLU A 513 -1.58 -13.60 33.20
N CYS A 514 -1.47 -12.49 33.92
CA CYS A 514 -0.72 -12.37 35.17
C CYS A 514 -1.51 -11.58 36.21
N ILE A 515 -1.03 -11.60 37.46
CA ILE A 515 -1.58 -10.81 38.56
C ILE A 515 -0.51 -9.83 39.02
N LEU A 516 -0.86 -8.53 39.07
CA LEU A 516 -0.05 -7.48 39.67
C LEU A 516 -0.66 -7.11 41.03
N GLU A 517 0.14 -7.24 42.09
CA GLU A 517 -0.30 -6.87 43.43
C GLU A 517 -0.18 -5.37 43.69
N ILE A 518 -1.27 -4.76 44.16
CA ILE A 518 -1.34 -3.34 44.56
C ILE A 518 -1.44 -3.26 46.08
N PRO A 519 -0.73 -2.31 46.74
CA PRO A 519 -0.85 -2.14 48.18
C PRO A 519 -2.30 -1.87 48.61
N PRO A 520 -2.72 -2.42 49.76
CA PRO A 520 -4.06 -2.16 50.28
C PRO A 520 -4.25 -0.69 50.64
N GLY A 521 -5.48 -0.20 50.51
CA GLY A 521 -5.88 1.13 50.95
C GLY A 521 -5.76 2.25 49.91
N GLN A 522 -5.29 1.97 48.70
CA GLN A 522 -5.33 2.94 47.58
C GLN A 522 -6.77 3.07 47.05
N ARG A 523 -7.16 4.29 46.66
CA ARG A 523 -8.48 4.55 46.06
C ARG A 523 -8.45 4.27 44.56
N ARG A 524 -9.62 4.04 43.97
CA ARG A 524 -9.81 3.96 42.52
C ARG A 524 -9.17 5.18 41.83
N GLY A 525 -8.47 4.95 40.73
CA GLY A 525 -7.80 6.01 39.96
C GLY A 525 -6.42 6.44 40.47
N GLU A 526 -6.04 6.12 41.71
CA GLU A 526 -4.74 6.51 42.28
C GLU A 526 -3.56 5.64 41.78
N PRO A 527 -3.67 4.30 41.67
CA PRO A 527 -2.59 3.47 41.15
C PRO A 527 -2.24 3.86 39.71
N ARG A 528 -0.95 3.87 39.38
CA ARG A 528 -0.46 4.17 38.02
C ARG A 528 0.27 2.96 37.47
N ILE A 529 -0.42 2.22 36.62
CA ILE A 529 0.07 0.94 36.09
C ILE A 529 0.50 1.16 34.66
N GLU A 530 1.79 1.15 34.39
CA GLU A 530 2.30 1.16 33.02
C GLU A 530 2.38 -0.26 32.51
N VAL A 531 1.69 -0.55 31.40
CA VAL A 531 1.80 -1.81 30.69
C VAL A 531 2.57 -1.57 29.40
N THR A 532 3.73 -2.21 29.27
CA THR A 532 4.58 -2.21 28.09
C THR A 532 4.48 -3.56 27.38
N ILE A 533 4.20 -3.53 26.09
CA ILE A 533 4.28 -4.71 25.22
C ILE A 533 5.46 -4.53 24.28
N LYS A 534 6.32 -5.54 24.19
CA LYS A 534 7.46 -5.61 23.27
C LYS A 534 7.27 -6.78 22.32
N VAL A 535 7.60 -6.57 21.05
CA VAL A 535 7.63 -7.63 20.04
C VAL A 535 9.05 -7.69 19.48
N ALA A 536 9.65 -8.88 19.49
CA ALA A 536 10.98 -9.11 18.94
C ALA A 536 10.94 -9.35 17.42
N ALA A 537 12.11 -9.32 16.77
CA ALA A 537 12.24 -9.53 15.32
C ALA A 537 11.75 -10.92 14.85
N ASP A 538 11.77 -11.91 15.73
CA ASP A 538 11.27 -13.28 15.47
C ASP A 538 9.77 -13.43 15.76
N GLY A 539 9.10 -12.38 16.26
CA GLY A 539 7.70 -12.38 16.65
C GLY A 539 7.42 -12.83 18.09
N ALA A 540 8.45 -13.05 18.93
CA ALA A 540 8.24 -13.27 20.35
C ALA A 540 7.64 -12.01 21.01
N ILE A 541 6.70 -12.19 21.94
CA ILE A 541 5.98 -11.10 22.61
C ILE A 541 6.29 -11.13 24.10
N ASP A 542 6.76 -10.01 24.64
CA ASP A 542 6.93 -9.78 26.06
C ASP A 542 5.92 -8.73 26.53
N MET A 543 5.26 -8.98 27.66
CA MET A 543 4.46 -7.97 28.35
C MET A 543 5.04 -7.72 29.73
N TYR A 544 5.19 -6.45 30.08
CA TYR A 544 5.67 -5.99 31.37
C TYR A 544 4.66 -4.99 31.93
N ALA A 545 4.15 -5.24 33.13
CA ALA A 545 3.26 -4.34 33.83
C ALA A 545 3.94 -3.88 35.13
N GLU A 546 4.03 -2.57 35.36
CA GLU A 546 4.66 -1.99 36.55
C GLU A 546 3.75 -0.96 37.19
N ASP A 547 3.58 -1.06 38.52
CA ASP A 547 3.07 0.05 39.32
C ASP A 547 4.19 1.09 39.48
N LEU A 548 4.01 2.25 38.84
CA LEU A 548 5.01 3.31 38.79
C LEU A 548 5.35 3.89 40.17
N VAL A 549 4.46 3.73 41.16
CA VAL A 549 4.66 4.21 42.53
C VAL A 549 5.44 3.19 43.37
N THR A 550 4.98 1.94 43.38
CA THR A 550 5.56 0.92 44.27
C THR A 550 6.70 0.14 43.65
N LYS A 551 6.87 0.23 42.32
CA LYS A 551 7.84 -0.53 41.53
C LYS A 551 7.62 -2.05 41.54
N LYS A 552 6.48 -2.50 42.06
CA LYS A 552 6.02 -3.88 41.85
C LYS A 552 5.71 -4.08 40.38
N HIS A 553 6.03 -5.25 39.86
CA HIS A 553 5.84 -5.57 38.46
C HIS A 553 5.45 -7.03 38.24
N ALA A 554 4.85 -7.28 37.08
CA ALA A 554 4.56 -8.61 36.56
C ALA A 554 5.05 -8.69 35.10
N LYS A 555 5.53 -9.87 34.68
CA LYS A 555 6.01 -10.11 33.32
C LYS A 555 5.33 -11.36 32.74
N LEU A 556 5.02 -11.32 31.45
CA LEU A 556 4.67 -12.48 30.63
C LEU A 556 5.59 -12.53 29.41
N GLU A 557 6.00 -13.74 29.01
CA GLU A 557 6.85 -14.00 27.85
C GLU A 557 6.18 -15.05 26.97
N PHE A 558 6.06 -14.77 25.68
CA PHE A 558 5.46 -15.66 24.70
C PHE A 558 6.45 -15.87 23.56
N LYS A 559 6.75 -17.14 23.27
CA LYS A 559 7.61 -17.50 22.15
C LYS A 559 6.89 -17.30 20.82
N ALA A 560 7.66 -17.06 19.75
CA ALA A 560 7.13 -16.83 18.41
C ALA A 560 6.16 -17.92 17.91
N ASP A 561 6.36 -19.19 18.28
CA ASP A 561 5.47 -20.30 17.91
C ASP A 561 4.09 -20.22 18.60
N GLN A 562 3.98 -19.53 19.74
CA GLN A 562 2.74 -19.32 20.47
C GLN A 562 1.95 -18.10 19.96
N THR A 563 2.64 -17.13 19.38
CA THR A 563 2.08 -15.85 18.92
C THR A 563 1.83 -15.84 17.41
N ARG A 564 2.59 -16.62 16.64
CA ARG A 564 2.47 -16.66 15.18
C ARG A 564 1.12 -17.22 14.74
N VAL A 565 0.54 -16.56 13.75
CA VAL A 565 -0.70 -16.96 13.08
C VAL A 565 -0.34 -17.36 11.66
N ASP A 566 -0.87 -18.48 11.18
CA ASP A 566 -0.66 -18.90 9.78
C ASP A 566 -1.46 -18.00 8.81
N ASP A 567 -1.07 -18.01 7.54
CA ASP A 567 -1.65 -17.13 6.52
C ASP A 567 -3.18 -17.34 6.38
N ALA A 568 -3.66 -18.57 6.52
CA ALA A 568 -5.08 -18.88 6.38
C ALA A 568 -5.91 -18.27 7.52
N LYS A 569 -5.43 -18.42 8.76
CA LYS A 569 -6.04 -17.85 9.95
C LYS A 569 -5.90 -16.33 9.97
N TYR A 570 -4.78 -15.79 9.49
CA TYR A 570 -4.59 -14.34 9.36
C TYR A 570 -5.65 -13.73 8.43
N GLN A 571 -5.86 -14.33 7.26
CA GLN A 571 -6.86 -13.89 6.30
C GLN A 571 -8.29 -14.02 6.85
N GLN A 572 -8.56 -15.07 7.63
CA GLN A 572 -9.83 -15.21 8.33
C GLN A 572 -10.06 -14.05 9.32
N LEU A 573 -9.07 -13.72 10.16
CA LEU A 573 -9.17 -12.63 11.13
C LEU A 573 -9.39 -11.27 10.45
N LEU A 574 -8.71 -11.00 9.34
CA LEU A 574 -8.90 -9.77 8.56
C LEU A 574 -10.31 -9.68 7.96
N LYS A 575 -10.81 -10.80 7.43
CA LYS A 575 -12.16 -10.88 6.89
C LYS A 575 -13.21 -10.62 7.97
N GLU A 576 -13.07 -11.28 9.11
CA GLU A 576 -13.96 -11.09 10.27
C GLU A 576 -13.91 -9.64 10.77
N ALA A 577 -12.73 -9.03 10.85
CA ALA A 577 -12.59 -7.62 11.23
C ALA A 577 -13.33 -6.69 10.27
N LYS A 578 -13.24 -6.94 8.96
CA LYS A 578 -13.93 -6.14 7.94
C LYS A 578 -15.45 -6.32 7.97
N GLU A 579 -15.93 -7.55 8.21
CA GLU A 579 -17.36 -7.84 8.31
C GLU A 579 -17.98 -7.22 9.57
N ASN A 580 -17.20 -7.07 10.64
CA ASN A 580 -17.65 -6.53 11.93
C ASN A 580 -17.25 -5.06 12.18
N GLU A 581 -16.57 -4.40 11.24
CA GLU A 581 -16.01 -3.05 11.41
C GLU A 581 -17.00 -2.04 12.00
N LYS A 582 -18.22 -2.00 11.45
CA LYS A 582 -19.28 -1.09 11.93
C LYS A 582 -19.75 -1.44 13.35
N ALA A 583 -19.93 -2.72 13.63
CA ALA A 583 -20.37 -3.18 14.96
C ALA A 583 -19.29 -2.93 16.01
N ASP A 584 -18.03 -3.22 15.68
CA ASP A 584 -16.88 -2.97 16.53
C ASP A 584 -16.69 -1.47 16.77
N GLN A 585 -16.94 -0.61 15.78
CA GLN A 585 -16.95 0.84 15.95
C GLN A 585 -18.07 1.30 16.90
N GLU A 586 -19.31 0.83 16.69
CA GLU A 586 -20.45 1.17 17.56
C GLU A 586 -20.20 0.74 19.02
N LEU A 587 -19.58 -0.42 19.23
CA LEU A 587 -19.19 -0.91 20.56
C LEU A 587 -18.14 0.01 21.21
N ARG A 588 -17.09 0.39 20.48
CA ARG A 588 -16.05 1.31 20.99
C ARG A 588 -16.62 2.68 21.36
N GLU A 589 -17.49 3.23 20.51
CA GLU A 589 -18.13 4.51 20.77
C GLU A 589 -19.07 4.46 21.98
N LYS A 590 -19.85 3.38 22.11
CA LYS A 590 -20.68 3.12 23.29
C LYS A 590 -19.82 3.03 24.56
N PHE A 591 -18.73 2.27 24.52
CA PHE A 591 -17.81 2.11 25.65
C PHE A 591 -17.21 3.46 26.08
N ASN A 592 -16.73 4.27 25.13
CA ASN A 592 -16.20 5.60 25.42
C ASN A 592 -17.24 6.52 26.08
N ALA A 593 -18.50 6.50 25.60
CA ALA A 593 -19.58 7.28 26.20
C ALA A 593 -19.91 6.80 27.63
N GLN A 594 -19.95 5.48 27.84
CA GLN A 594 -20.15 4.89 29.17
C GLN A 594 -19.02 5.27 30.14
N LYS A 595 -17.77 5.21 29.67
CA LYS A 595 -16.59 5.59 30.44
C LYS A 595 -16.63 7.06 30.85
N ALA A 596 -16.93 7.96 29.90
CA ALA A 596 -17.04 9.39 30.17
C ALA A 596 -18.12 9.70 31.24
N LEU A 597 -19.22 8.92 31.25
CA LEU A 597 -20.24 9.02 32.30
C LEU A 597 -19.70 8.59 33.66
N ASP A 598 -19.08 7.41 33.74
CA ASP A 598 -18.55 6.86 34.99
C ASP A 598 -17.45 7.74 35.61
N GLU A 599 -16.52 8.22 34.77
CA GLU A 599 -15.47 9.17 35.17
C GLU A 599 -16.09 10.47 35.75
N THR A 600 -17.16 10.97 35.12
CA THR A 600 -17.87 12.18 35.60
C THR A 600 -18.56 11.93 36.95
N LEU A 601 -19.21 10.77 37.13
CA LEU A 601 -19.81 10.40 38.42
C LEU A 601 -18.74 10.31 39.51
N HIS A 602 -17.62 9.67 39.23
CA HIS A 602 -16.52 9.51 40.17
C HIS A 602 -15.88 10.85 40.55
N HIS A 603 -15.59 11.71 39.57
CA HIS A 603 -15.08 13.05 39.81
C HIS A 603 -16.05 13.92 40.63
N THR A 604 -17.36 13.77 40.38
CA THR A 604 -18.39 14.48 41.14
C THR A 604 -18.43 14.00 42.60
N LYS A 605 -18.29 12.68 42.83
CA LYS A 605 -18.20 12.09 44.17
C LYS A 605 -17.00 12.60 44.97
N LYS A 606 -15.84 12.80 44.34
CA LYS A 606 -14.66 13.40 44.97
C LYS A 606 -14.86 14.87 45.38
N ARG A 607 -15.78 15.59 44.75
CA ARG A 607 -16.06 17.02 45.02
C ARG A 607 -17.12 17.27 46.09
N LEU A 608 -17.64 16.23 46.73
CA LEU A 608 -18.66 16.32 47.78
C LEU A 608 -18.16 17.03 49.06
N ASP A 609 -16.85 17.03 49.30
CA ASP A 609 -16.24 17.69 50.46
C ASP A 609 -16.47 19.22 50.40
N GLY A 610 -17.06 19.79 51.46
CA GLY A 610 -17.37 21.22 51.56
C GLY A 610 -18.80 21.63 51.17
N LEU A 611 -19.65 20.69 50.72
CA LEU A 611 -21.09 20.92 50.52
C LEU A 611 -21.88 20.84 51.84
N SER A 612 -23.10 21.40 51.87
CA SER A 612 -24.04 21.19 52.98
C SER A 612 -24.47 19.71 53.04
N GLU A 613 -24.85 19.20 54.22
CA GLU A 613 -25.28 17.80 54.33
C GLU A 613 -26.49 17.47 53.45
N ASP A 614 -27.43 18.41 53.28
CA ASP A 614 -28.58 18.26 52.39
C ASP A 614 -28.15 18.17 50.91
N ASP A 615 -27.18 18.99 50.50
CA ASP A 615 -26.63 18.97 49.13
C ASP A 615 -25.83 17.68 48.87
N LYS A 616 -25.04 17.21 49.86
CA LYS A 616 -24.30 15.93 49.76
C LYS A 616 -25.25 14.77 49.56
N ILE A 617 -26.28 14.65 50.40
CA ILE A 617 -27.29 13.59 50.31
C ILE A 617 -27.96 13.62 48.92
N THR A 618 -28.27 14.82 48.41
CA THR A 618 -28.90 14.98 47.10
C THR A 618 -27.99 14.52 45.95
N VAL A 619 -26.73 14.95 45.94
CA VAL A 619 -25.77 14.57 44.88
C VAL A 619 -25.42 13.08 44.97
N GLU A 620 -25.26 12.52 46.16
CA GLU A 620 -25.06 11.08 46.34
C GLU A 620 -26.24 10.25 45.84
N ALA A 621 -27.48 10.71 46.09
CA ALA A 621 -28.67 10.05 45.56
C ALA A 621 -28.71 10.07 44.03
N LEU A 622 -28.33 11.19 43.40
CA LEU A 622 -28.22 11.31 41.95
C LEU A 622 -27.15 10.37 41.38
N ILE A 623 -25.95 10.35 41.98
CA ILE A 623 -24.85 9.45 41.58
C ILE A 623 -25.32 7.99 41.67
N ASN A 624 -25.89 7.59 42.80
CA ASN A 624 -26.39 6.22 43.00
C ASN A 624 -27.52 5.86 42.01
N GLY A 625 -28.37 6.84 41.67
CA GLY A 625 -29.44 6.66 40.69
C GLY A 625 -28.91 6.42 39.27
N VAL A 626 -27.92 7.21 38.84
CA VAL A 626 -27.26 7.02 37.55
C VAL A 626 -26.47 5.71 37.52
N GLN A 627 -25.75 5.36 38.59
CA GLN A 627 -25.02 4.09 38.67
C GLN A 627 -25.96 2.89 38.51
N LYS A 628 -27.07 2.86 39.25
CA LYS A 628 -28.09 1.80 39.11
C LYS A 628 -28.67 1.74 37.71
N TRP A 629 -28.86 2.89 37.05
CA TRP A 629 -29.32 2.94 35.67
C TRP A 629 -28.27 2.33 34.73
N MET A 630 -26.99 2.66 34.90
CA MET A 630 -25.90 2.09 34.10
C MET A 630 -25.83 0.57 34.24
N ASP A 631 -25.94 0.05 35.46
CA ASP A 631 -25.92 -1.39 35.75
C ASP A 631 -27.13 -2.11 35.13
N SER A 632 -28.32 -1.49 35.20
CA SER A 632 -29.56 -2.09 34.69
C SER A 632 -29.67 -2.05 33.16
N ASN A 633 -28.96 -1.13 32.50
CA ASN A 633 -29.08 -0.89 31.06
C ASN A 633 -27.80 -1.23 30.29
N GLU A 634 -26.81 -1.88 30.92
CA GLU A 634 -25.52 -2.19 30.30
C GLU A 634 -25.63 -2.84 28.91
N LYS A 635 -26.57 -3.79 28.75
CA LYS A 635 -26.76 -4.54 27.50
C LYS A 635 -27.64 -3.81 26.49
N THR A 636 -28.51 -2.91 26.93
CA THR A 636 -29.58 -2.31 26.11
C THR A 636 -29.35 -0.84 25.76
N ALA A 637 -28.57 -0.11 26.56
CA ALA A 637 -28.24 1.28 26.31
C ALA A 637 -27.32 1.45 25.09
N THR A 638 -27.62 2.47 24.31
CA THR A 638 -26.84 2.94 23.17
C THR A 638 -25.88 4.06 23.60
N LYS A 639 -24.99 4.47 22.70
CA LYS A 639 -24.14 5.65 22.88
C LYS A 639 -24.95 6.90 23.28
N MET A 640 -26.03 7.17 22.55
CA MET A 640 -26.88 8.34 22.80
C MET A 640 -27.50 8.30 24.19
N ASP A 641 -27.94 7.13 24.67
CA ASP A 641 -28.52 7.00 26.01
C ASP A 641 -27.51 7.39 27.11
N TYR A 642 -26.24 6.99 26.95
CA TYR A 642 -25.17 7.39 27.88
C TYR A 642 -24.85 8.87 27.79
N GLU A 643 -24.78 9.45 26.59
CA GLU A 643 -24.54 10.88 26.38
C GLU A 643 -25.68 11.75 26.96
N GLU A 644 -26.93 11.34 26.76
CA GLU A 644 -28.10 11.99 27.34
C GLU A 644 -28.10 11.90 28.87
N LYS A 645 -27.76 10.72 29.43
CA LYS A 645 -27.62 10.56 30.88
C LYS A 645 -26.50 11.40 31.46
N LEU A 646 -25.38 11.53 30.75
CA LEU A 646 -24.28 12.41 31.13
C LEU A 646 -24.71 13.88 31.14
N ALA A 647 -25.39 14.34 30.09
CA ALA A 647 -25.90 15.70 30.02
C ALA A 647 -26.90 16.00 31.14
N SER A 648 -27.88 15.11 31.34
CA SER A 648 -28.89 15.22 32.39
C SER A 648 -28.29 15.19 33.79
N PHE A 649 -27.28 14.34 34.04
CA PHE A 649 -26.58 14.29 35.31
C PHE A 649 -25.83 15.61 35.58
N LYS A 650 -25.08 16.12 34.59
CA LYS A 650 -24.35 17.39 34.70
C LYS A 650 -25.29 18.55 35.04
N GLU A 651 -26.38 18.70 34.31
CA GLU A 651 -27.40 19.74 34.55
C GLU A 651 -28.00 19.64 35.96
N SER A 652 -28.24 18.41 36.44
CA SER A 652 -28.82 18.17 37.78
C SER A 652 -27.87 18.54 38.93
N VAL A 653 -26.55 18.51 38.72
CA VAL A 653 -25.55 18.81 39.75
C VAL A 653 -24.95 20.21 39.63
N GLU A 654 -25.06 20.87 38.47
CA GLU A 654 -24.44 22.17 38.17
C GLU A 654 -24.81 23.24 39.20
N GLY A 655 -26.11 23.49 39.42
CA GLY A 655 -26.57 24.51 40.38
C GLY A 655 -26.30 24.20 41.86
N ILE A 656 -25.93 22.96 42.21
CA ILE A 656 -25.54 22.56 43.56
C ILE A 656 -24.02 22.76 43.75
N LEU A 657 -23.24 22.39 42.74
CA LEU A 657 -21.78 22.50 42.76
C LEU A 657 -21.28 23.95 42.55
N GLU A 658 -22.03 24.79 41.82
CA GLU A 658 -21.70 26.21 41.61
C GLU A 658 -21.85 27.07 42.87
N LYS A 659 -22.77 26.74 43.79
CA LYS A 659 -22.92 27.42 45.10
C LYS A 659 -21.66 27.35 45.98
N LYS A 660 -20.72 26.45 45.65
CA LYS A 660 -19.40 26.35 46.30
C LYS A 660 -18.45 27.46 45.84
N VAL A 661 -18.54 27.90 44.58
CA VAL A 661 -17.66 28.94 44.01
C VAL A 661 -17.95 30.32 44.61
N GLU A 662 -19.19 30.61 45.00
CA GLU A 662 -19.56 31.86 45.68
C GLU A 662 -19.16 31.90 47.16
N LYS A 663 -18.96 30.75 47.83
CA LYS A 663 -18.56 30.69 49.25
C LYS A 663 -17.05 30.65 49.49
N GLU A 664 -16.24 30.27 48.49
CA GLU A 664 -14.77 30.19 48.59
C GLU A 664 -14.04 31.48 48.13
N ALA A 665 -14.76 32.54 47.75
CA ALA A 665 -14.17 33.77 47.20
C ALA A 665 -13.52 34.74 48.23
N GLU A 666 -13.26 34.34 49.48
CA GLU A 666 -12.67 35.23 50.52
C GLU A 666 -11.31 34.80 51.12
N VAL A 667 -10.59 33.79 50.59
CA VAL A 667 -9.23 33.45 51.09
C VAL A 667 -8.29 33.08 49.91
N PRO A 668 -7.01 33.53 49.88
CA PRO A 668 -6.17 33.40 48.70
C PRO A 668 -5.70 31.95 48.44
N LYS A 669 -5.64 31.62 47.15
CA LYS A 669 -5.31 30.32 46.54
C LYS A 669 -4.00 29.67 47.04
N PRO A 670 -4.02 28.35 47.33
CA PRO A 670 -2.87 27.47 47.12
C PRO A 670 -2.85 26.89 45.69
N GLU A 671 -1.71 26.31 45.36
CA GLU A 671 -1.16 25.93 44.05
C GLU A 671 -2.06 25.11 43.11
N GLU A 672 -1.81 25.28 41.79
CA GLU A 672 -2.42 24.54 40.69
C GLU A 672 -2.32 23.02 40.86
N GLU A 673 -3.45 22.36 41.15
CA GLU A 673 -3.58 20.91 40.98
C GLU A 673 -3.44 20.56 39.50
N ARG A 674 -2.48 19.67 39.22
CA ARG A 674 -2.21 19.10 37.90
C ARG A 674 -3.46 18.43 37.33
N LYS A 675 -3.72 18.67 36.04
CA LYS A 675 -4.67 17.87 35.23
C LYS A 675 -4.35 16.38 35.37
N GLU A 676 -5.18 15.62 36.07
CA GLU A 676 -5.15 14.16 36.00
C GLU A 676 -5.84 13.69 34.71
N THR A 677 -5.15 12.79 34.02
CA THR A 677 -5.39 12.31 32.66
C THR A 677 -6.37 11.13 32.64
N GLY A 678 -7.23 11.04 31.63
CA GLY A 678 -8.18 9.94 31.40
C GLY A 678 -7.50 8.59 31.10
N ARG A 679 -6.94 7.94 32.13
CA ARG A 679 -6.37 6.58 32.08
C ARG A 679 -7.49 5.54 32.03
N ASP A 680 -7.23 4.38 31.41
CA ASP A 680 -8.20 3.27 31.38
C ASP A 680 -8.07 2.40 32.64
N GLU A 681 -9.14 1.68 33.00
CA GLU A 681 -9.24 0.90 34.25
C GLU A 681 -9.08 -0.60 34.01
N LEU A 682 -8.47 -1.29 34.99
CA LEU A 682 -8.08 -2.72 34.97
C LEU A 682 -8.68 -3.57 36.10
#